data_AF-A0A653G267-F1
#
_entry.id   AF-A0A653G267-F1
#
_cell.length_a   1.000
_cell.length_b   1.000
_cell.length_c   1.000
_cell.angle_alpha   90.00
_cell.angle_beta   90.00
_cell.angle_gamma   90.00
#
_symmetry.space_group_name_H-M   'P 1'
#
loop_
_entity.id
_entity.type
_entity.pdbx_description
1 polymer ?
#
loop_
_entity_poly.entity_id
_entity_poly.type
_entity_poly.pdbx_seq_one_letter_code
_entity_poly.pdbx_strand_id
1 'polypeptide(L)'
;MHIKVRNYYLIASIVLFCLYLFFYFFTFKPSLPSVKNLPISEEKIYIVKPVLTSRIWENAELYLPTVQTSPNDKKYWLVQLREKFDLKMRNFDELFFAEKRIAELSKWGNTLSQAQWEENLNVYDKLMQKYLYSKLLNLSEDQRSDQTISLYQKINSHESKLRESVDNALFPLNVQKKLNNKIFGIINPLKLTLVNNQENDDLEYSFAPIINDKEFGTYSINDDQVIEITPDNPIKTYAVEYPFTPFEFKFTGFLEPDEINIFYKYRYQTNQVLKADRKYLARVKTFGGQPFKILLNQRTSATESAQLFKEMVYPYKNSVTKTILFTTPPLNLEYFPTITIQSKYKIPTYNITVLPVFEKDITLTKIGPPINYYPEINLVKTGQNQYRIYYYNTTLDQDNFIKASFGFFWKIQEDSANSFTVSIRFLPFFKYLTIFSFFIFIFFNFIRSSISSLINIVLKISQFLRFPILIISLVLIFNDILFIPKSNDVFILFVLLFWTLFIIGFRAEARISFLFALVYLVISPVFILLQKEAVAEKSAIWAYMMLVAGTVQSIIEMKFNLETLRSPRQVFEIISQNPFIMLIIIIILFVKSIIVKIKKTLFRIIAKIISNIYRCLDLIINLKPANFFELMFSLLKGLVLIVFLMYSGKIIFKKANIMYAEYQKKVIMENRKKLYTSRQPKINLIEPTLVYKATKVIIYGENFGWDTKNVKALIDGKEIDAVLWTDSKIIFPVPLEWKDGYHKIWIEKQIDWDGKKTTAKSEAFEIKVLPITGNYTEDDGLYFEQMKTWRPETREVNGYK
;
A
#
# COMPACT_ATOMS: atom_id res chain seq x y z
N MET A 1 15.91 -43.67 -5.53
CA MET A 1 14.86 -42.64 -5.35
C MET A 1 15.39 -41.20 -5.31
N HIS A 2 16.54 -40.93 -4.67
CA HIS A 2 17.10 -39.58 -4.49
C HIS A 2 17.54 -38.81 -5.76
N ILE A 3 17.90 -39.50 -6.85
CA ILE A 3 18.27 -38.84 -8.13
C ILE A 3 17.03 -38.26 -8.82
N LYS A 4 15.85 -38.90 -8.66
CA LYS A 4 14.61 -38.46 -9.31
C LYS A 4 14.15 -37.09 -8.78
N VAL A 5 14.22 -36.87 -7.46
CA VAL A 5 13.78 -35.60 -6.83
C VAL A 5 14.65 -34.42 -7.29
N ARG A 6 15.96 -34.61 -7.45
CA ARG A 6 16.86 -33.56 -7.97
C ARG A 6 16.47 -33.12 -9.38
N ASN A 7 16.12 -34.09 -10.22
CA ASN A 7 15.74 -33.82 -11.59
C ASN A 7 14.37 -33.11 -11.66
N TYR A 8 13.42 -33.44 -10.79
CA TYR A 8 12.13 -32.73 -10.75
C TYR A 8 12.27 -31.25 -10.39
N TYR A 9 13.11 -30.88 -9.43
CA TYR A 9 13.33 -29.46 -9.09
C TYR A 9 14.08 -28.69 -10.18
N LEU A 10 15.03 -29.33 -10.84
CA LEU A 10 15.72 -28.74 -11.98
C LEU A 10 14.75 -28.52 -13.14
N ILE A 11 13.95 -29.54 -13.48
CA ILE A 11 12.93 -29.46 -14.53
C ILE A 11 11.89 -28.40 -14.18
N ALA A 12 11.39 -28.35 -12.94
CA ALA A 12 10.43 -27.33 -12.52
C ALA A 12 11.01 -25.90 -12.61
N SER A 13 12.27 -25.71 -12.21
CA SER A 13 12.95 -24.41 -12.37
C SER A 13 13.16 -24.03 -13.83
N ILE A 14 13.51 -24.99 -14.69
CA ILE A 14 13.63 -24.77 -16.14
C ILE A 14 12.27 -24.43 -16.75
N VAL A 15 11.20 -25.16 -16.42
CA VAL A 15 9.84 -24.89 -16.90
C VAL A 15 9.36 -23.51 -16.44
N LEU A 16 9.58 -23.15 -15.18
CA LEU A 16 9.26 -21.82 -14.66
C LEU A 16 10.05 -20.70 -15.36
N PHE A 17 11.31 -20.96 -15.68
CA PHE A 17 12.14 -20.02 -16.42
C PHE A 17 11.70 -19.89 -17.88
N CYS A 18 11.38 -21.00 -18.55
CA CYS A 18 10.81 -21.00 -19.90
C CYS A 18 9.46 -20.29 -19.95
N LEU A 19 8.58 -20.50 -18.95
CA LEU A 19 7.32 -19.76 -18.82
C LEU A 19 7.58 -18.27 -18.62
N TYR A 20 8.55 -17.89 -17.77
CA TYR A 20 8.93 -16.50 -17.60
C TYR A 20 9.41 -15.87 -18.92
N LEU A 21 10.29 -16.56 -19.67
CA LEU A 21 10.74 -16.10 -20.98
C LEU A 21 9.59 -16.00 -21.98
N PHE A 22 8.68 -16.97 -21.99
CA PHE A 22 7.48 -16.94 -22.82
C PHE A 22 6.64 -15.69 -22.52
N PHE A 23 6.31 -15.42 -21.25
CA PHE A 23 5.56 -14.22 -20.87
C PHE A 23 6.34 -12.91 -21.09
N TYR A 24 7.67 -12.95 -21.07
CA TYR A 24 8.50 -11.79 -21.33
C TYR A 24 8.54 -11.42 -22.82
N PHE A 25 8.64 -12.41 -23.72
CA PHE A 25 8.76 -12.18 -25.16
C PHE A 25 7.41 -12.08 -25.88
N PHE A 26 6.37 -12.76 -25.40
CA PHE A 26 5.05 -12.69 -26.02
C PHE A 26 4.30 -11.43 -25.56
N THR A 27 3.98 -10.57 -26.53
CA THR A 27 3.10 -9.42 -26.29
C THR A 27 1.65 -9.87 -26.31
N PHE A 28 1.00 -9.91 -25.15
CA PHE A 28 -0.43 -10.17 -25.07
C PHE A 28 -1.18 -8.88 -25.36
N LYS A 29 -1.99 -8.86 -26.43
CA LYS A 29 -2.95 -7.77 -26.67
C LYS A 29 -4.25 -8.11 -25.93
N PRO A 30 -4.76 -7.26 -25.03
CA PRO A 30 -6.02 -7.55 -24.37
C PRO A 30 -7.18 -7.51 -25.40
N SER A 31 -8.12 -8.45 -25.29
CA SER A 31 -9.36 -8.44 -26.07
C SER A 31 -10.26 -7.33 -25.55
N LEU A 32 -10.70 -6.42 -26.42
CA LEU A 32 -11.66 -5.39 -26.04
C LEU A 32 -13.07 -6.01 -25.95
N PRO A 33 -13.80 -5.80 -24.85
CA PRO A 33 -15.19 -6.20 -24.77
C PRO A 33 -16.03 -5.42 -25.79
N SER A 34 -17.00 -6.07 -26.44
CA SER A 34 -18.00 -5.37 -27.24
C SER A 34 -19.01 -4.69 -26.30
N VAL A 35 -19.00 -3.36 -26.25
CA VAL A 35 -19.93 -2.56 -25.43
C VAL A 35 -21.29 -2.42 -26.10
N LYS A 36 -21.39 -2.71 -27.42
CA LYS A 36 -22.59 -2.47 -28.24
C LYS A 36 -23.83 -3.26 -27.80
N ASN A 37 -23.66 -4.33 -27.03
CA ASN A 37 -24.75 -5.23 -26.64
C ASN A 37 -25.08 -5.18 -25.14
N LEU A 38 -24.52 -4.24 -24.37
CA LEU A 38 -24.90 -4.08 -22.97
C LEU A 38 -26.30 -3.49 -22.90
N PRO A 39 -27.25 -4.12 -22.17
CA PRO A 39 -28.57 -3.56 -21.97
C PRO A 39 -28.40 -2.19 -21.31
N ILE A 40 -28.90 -1.15 -21.97
CA ILE A 40 -28.98 0.20 -21.41
C ILE A 40 -29.88 0.09 -20.18
N SER A 41 -29.39 0.54 -19.02
CA SER A 41 -30.02 0.25 -17.73
C SER A 41 -31.49 0.65 -17.71
N GLU A 42 -32.23 -0.06 -16.87
CA GLU A 42 -33.61 0.20 -16.47
C GLU A 42 -33.84 1.67 -16.13
N GLU A 43 -35.09 2.10 -16.32
CA GLU A 43 -35.61 3.43 -16.00
C GLU A 43 -35.15 3.88 -14.60
N LYS A 44 -34.28 4.88 -14.55
CA LYS A 44 -33.78 5.47 -13.29
C LYS A 44 -34.46 6.81 -13.07
N ILE A 45 -35.02 6.97 -11.88
CA ILE A 45 -35.69 8.17 -11.43
C ILE A 45 -34.77 8.89 -10.43
N TYR A 46 -34.40 10.12 -10.74
CA TYR A 46 -33.64 10.99 -9.85
C TYR A 46 -34.55 12.04 -9.24
N ILE A 47 -34.54 12.15 -7.92
CA ILE A 47 -35.21 13.24 -7.21
C ILE A 47 -34.14 14.29 -6.91
N VAL A 48 -34.12 15.37 -7.70
CA VAL A 48 -33.17 16.48 -7.53
C VAL A 48 -33.83 17.53 -6.66
N LYS A 49 -33.26 17.72 -5.47
CA LYS A 49 -33.70 18.76 -4.55
C LYS A 49 -33.14 20.11 -4.98
N PRO A 50 -33.90 21.20 -4.86
CA PRO A 50 -33.38 22.53 -5.11
C PRO A 50 -32.20 22.79 -4.18
N VAL A 51 -31.05 23.16 -4.75
CA VAL A 51 -29.94 23.65 -3.94
C VAL A 51 -30.29 25.10 -3.63
N LEU A 52 -30.89 25.33 -2.47
CA LEU A 52 -30.99 26.67 -1.93
C LEU A 52 -29.57 27.23 -1.78
N THR A 53 -29.19 28.04 -2.76
CA THR A 53 -28.06 28.97 -2.69
C THR A 53 -28.28 30.05 -1.63
N SER A 54 -29.33 29.97 -0.80
CA SER A 54 -29.18 30.37 0.60
C SER A 54 -28.26 29.37 1.31
N ARG A 55 -26.99 29.28 0.89
CA ARG A 55 -25.94 28.53 1.58
C ARG A 55 -25.87 29.10 2.99
N ILE A 56 -26.57 28.44 3.92
CA ILE A 56 -26.70 28.88 5.30
C ILE A 56 -25.26 29.02 5.80
N TRP A 57 -24.95 30.22 6.27
CA TRP A 57 -23.66 30.64 6.78
C TRP A 57 -23.33 29.94 8.11
N GLU A 58 -23.42 28.62 8.12
CA GLU A 58 -23.01 27.80 9.26
C GLU A 58 -21.48 27.81 9.33
N ASN A 59 -20.95 27.88 10.55
CA ASN A 59 -19.52 27.79 10.76
C ASN A 59 -19.08 26.39 10.37
N ALA A 60 -18.08 26.26 9.49
CA ALA A 60 -17.48 24.96 9.23
C ALA A 60 -16.84 24.41 10.52
N GLU A 61 -16.91 23.09 10.71
CA GLU A 61 -16.14 22.40 11.73
C GLU A 61 -14.65 22.68 11.51
N LEU A 62 -13.99 23.21 12.54
CA LEU A 62 -12.60 23.65 12.46
C LEU A 62 -11.69 22.61 13.10
N TYR A 63 -10.97 21.87 12.26
CA TYR A 63 -9.95 20.91 12.69
C TYR A 63 -8.59 21.61 12.77
N LEU A 64 -8.32 22.24 13.93
CA LEU A 64 -7.07 22.97 14.15
C LEU A 64 -5.86 22.00 14.22
N PRO A 65 -4.73 22.32 13.57
CA PRO A 65 -3.54 21.49 13.64
C PRO A 65 -2.93 21.50 15.05
N THR A 66 -2.33 20.37 15.44
CA THR A 66 -1.69 20.27 16.77
C THR A 66 -0.43 21.12 16.85
N VAL A 67 -0.34 21.95 17.88
CA VAL A 67 0.82 22.80 18.17
C VAL A 67 1.50 22.38 19.47
N GLN A 68 2.82 22.17 19.43
CA GLN A 68 3.59 21.61 20.55
C GLN A 68 4.52 22.64 21.23
N THR A 69 5.11 23.56 20.46
CA THR A 69 6.07 24.55 20.95
C THR A 69 5.38 25.90 21.14
N SER A 70 5.39 26.43 22.36
CA SER A 70 4.82 27.74 22.67
C SER A 70 5.59 28.88 21.98
N PRO A 71 4.93 29.98 21.56
CA PRO A 71 5.62 31.18 21.08
C PRO A 71 6.60 31.81 22.07
N ASN A 72 6.46 31.51 23.36
CA ASN A 72 7.40 31.96 24.40
C ASN A 72 8.66 31.09 24.50
N ASP A 73 8.69 29.91 23.87
CA ASP A 73 9.84 29.02 23.92
C ASP A 73 11.00 29.57 23.07
N LYS A 74 12.23 29.51 23.61
CA LYS A 74 13.46 29.90 22.88
C LYS A 74 13.66 29.11 21.58
N LYS A 75 13.00 27.96 21.40
CA LYS A 75 13.04 27.16 20.16
C LYS A 75 12.00 27.58 19.14
N TYR A 76 11.10 28.51 19.44
CA TYR A 76 9.99 28.86 18.55
C TYR A 76 10.45 29.44 17.20
N TRP A 77 11.58 30.16 17.17
CA TRP A 77 12.16 30.64 15.91
C TRP A 77 12.54 29.50 14.94
N LEU A 78 12.91 28.32 15.45
CA LEU A 78 13.16 27.12 14.62
C LEU A 78 11.87 26.61 13.98
N VAL A 79 10.73 26.74 14.69
CA VAL A 79 9.41 26.41 14.15
C VAL A 79 9.10 27.32 12.98
N GLN A 80 9.29 28.64 13.14
CA GLN A 80 9.07 29.62 12.06
C GLN A 80 9.99 29.39 10.84
N LEU A 81 11.25 29.01 11.05
CA LEU A 81 12.16 28.66 9.94
C LEU A 81 11.69 27.42 9.20
N ARG A 82 11.26 26.39 9.94
CA ARG A 82 10.72 25.17 9.33
C ARG A 82 9.46 25.45 8.54
N GLU A 83 8.54 26.28 9.04
CA GLU A 83 7.34 26.68 8.32
C GLU A 83 7.65 27.38 7.00
N LYS A 84 8.64 28.29 6.99
CA LYS A 84 9.10 28.93 5.74
C LYS A 84 9.65 27.91 4.75
N PHE A 85 10.36 26.89 5.23
CA PHE A 85 10.85 25.79 4.39
C PHE A 85 9.69 24.94 3.86
N ASP A 86 8.75 24.55 4.71
CA ASP A 86 7.59 23.73 4.33
C ASP A 86 6.66 24.44 3.33
N LEU A 87 6.46 25.76 3.49
CA LEU A 87 5.78 26.60 2.49
C LEU A 87 6.52 26.61 1.15
N LYS A 88 7.86 26.75 1.17
CA LYS A 88 8.68 26.76 -0.05
C LYS A 88 8.68 25.41 -0.77
N MET A 89 8.64 24.32 -0.03
CA MET A 89 8.58 22.95 -0.56
C MET A 89 7.16 22.51 -0.93
N ARG A 90 6.14 23.35 -0.69
CA ARG A 90 4.71 23.05 -0.92
C ARG A 90 4.22 21.82 -0.13
N ASN A 91 4.83 21.54 1.03
CA ASN A 91 4.37 20.47 1.93
C ASN A 91 3.01 20.82 2.57
N PHE A 92 2.79 22.12 2.82
CA PHE A 92 1.57 22.70 3.36
C PHE A 92 1.31 24.06 2.69
N ASP A 93 0.06 24.50 2.66
CA ASP A 93 -0.32 25.80 2.09
C ASP A 93 -0.49 26.89 3.15
N GLU A 94 -0.73 28.12 2.69
CA GLU A 94 -0.89 29.27 3.56
C GLU A 94 -2.09 29.16 4.51
N LEU A 95 -3.18 28.49 4.09
CA LEU A 95 -4.36 28.29 4.92
C LEU A 95 -4.05 27.38 6.12
N PHE A 96 -3.29 26.30 5.92
CA PHE A 96 -2.85 25.44 7.02
C PHE A 96 -2.06 26.22 8.09
N PHE A 97 -1.15 27.09 7.69
CA PHE A 97 -0.38 27.89 8.64
C PHE A 97 -1.21 29.02 9.27
N ALA A 98 -2.24 29.53 8.59
CA ALA A 98 -3.20 30.46 9.18
C ALA A 98 -4.02 29.76 10.29
N GLU A 99 -4.54 28.56 10.02
CA GLU A 99 -5.21 27.70 11.01
C GLU A 99 -4.27 27.36 12.18
N LYS A 100 -2.97 27.15 11.90
CA LYS A 100 -1.96 26.97 12.94
C LYS A 100 -1.85 28.18 13.87
N ARG A 101 -1.87 29.42 13.37
CA ARG A 101 -1.85 30.62 14.23
C ARG A 101 -3.08 30.67 15.15
N ILE A 102 -4.24 30.24 14.68
CA ILE A 102 -5.44 30.14 15.52
C ILE A 102 -5.24 29.08 16.61
N ALA A 103 -4.66 27.92 16.27
CA ALA A 103 -4.35 26.88 17.25
C ALA A 103 -3.37 27.36 18.33
N GLU A 104 -2.35 28.15 17.97
CA GLU A 104 -1.38 28.72 18.91
C GLU A 104 -2.03 29.74 19.84
N LEU A 105 -2.86 30.64 19.30
CA LEU A 105 -3.59 31.63 20.07
C LEU A 105 -4.66 30.98 20.97
N SER A 106 -5.33 29.93 20.51
CA SER A 106 -6.31 29.19 21.31
C SER A 106 -5.65 28.41 22.44
N LYS A 107 -4.48 27.80 22.20
CA LYS A 107 -3.80 26.97 23.20
C LYS A 107 -3.02 27.79 24.23
N TRP A 108 -2.34 28.86 23.80
CA TRP A 108 -1.42 29.62 24.64
C TRP A 108 -1.82 31.07 24.86
N GLY A 109 -2.97 31.50 24.35
CA GLY A 109 -3.46 32.89 24.41
C GLY A 109 -3.32 33.54 25.78
N ASN A 110 -3.58 32.79 26.85
CA ASN A 110 -3.52 33.27 28.24
C ASN A 110 -2.08 33.55 28.73
N THR A 111 -1.07 33.00 28.06
CA THR A 111 0.36 33.14 28.40
C THR A 111 1.10 34.10 27.48
N LEU A 112 0.46 34.56 26.40
CA LEU A 112 1.07 35.46 25.44
C LEU A 112 0.85 36.92 25.87
N SER A 113 1.85 37.76 25.66
CA SER A 113 1.69 39.20 25.78
C SER A 113 0.77 39.75 24.67
N GLN A 114 0.21 40.93 24.88
CA GLN A 114 -0.57 41.63 23.86
C GLN A 114 0.22 41.81 22.55
N ALA A 115 1.51 42.15 22.63
CA ALA A 115 2.35 42.34 21.45
C ALA A 115 2.48 41.04 20.63
N GLN A 116 2.63 39.89 21.29
CA GLN A 116 2.69 38.59 20.63
C GLN A 116 1.34 38.18 20.01
N TRP A 117 0.23 38.55 20.65
CA TRP A 117 -1.11 38.41 20.06
C TRP A 117 -1.23 39.21 18.77
N GLU A 118 -0.86 40.49 18.82
CA GLU A 118 -0.90 41.38 17.65
C GLU A 118 0.04 40.88 16.53
N GLU A 119 1.22 40.38 16.86
CA GLU A 119 2.15 39.76 15.91
C GLU A 119 1.54 38.52 15.23
N ASN A 120 1.00 37.57 16.00
CA ASN A 120 0.37 36.36 15.45
C ASN A 120 -0.86 36.69 14.58
N LEU A 121 -1.68 37.67 14.98
CA LEU A 121 -2.82 38.14 14.17
C LEU A 121 -2.36 38.77 12.85
N ASN A 122 -1.28 39.55 12.85
CA ASN A 122 -0.71 40.11 11.62
C ASN A 122 -0.11 39.02 10.71
N VAL A 123 0.48 37.96 11.28
CA VAL A 123 0.96 36.80 10.50
C VAL A 123 -0.21 36.04 9.89
N TYR A 124 -1.29 35.81 10.66
CA TYR A 124 -2.53 35.22 10.15
C TYR A 124 -3.11 36.00 8.97
N ASP A 125 -3.23 37.32 9.09
CA ASP A 125 -3.72 38.20 8.02
C ASP A 125 -2.89 38.05 6.73
N LYS A 126 -1.56 38.14 6.84
CA LYS A 126 -0.65 37.96 5.68
C LYS A 126 -0.79 36.60 5.01
N LEU A 127 -0.95 35.52 5.78
CA LEU A 127 -1.15 34.17 5.24
C LEU A 127 -2.49 34.05 4.52
N MET A 128 -3.57 34.56 5.11
CA MET A 128 -4.90 34.54 4.49
C MET A 128 -4.96 35.37 3.21
N GLN A 129 -4.39 36.57 3.20
CA GLN A 129 -4.30 37.42 2.00
C GLN A 129 -3.51 36.73 0.89
N LYS A 130 -2.38 36.10 1.24
CA LYS A 130 -1.57 35.35 0.27
C LYS A 130 -2.32 34.13 -0.28
N TYR A 131 -3.08 33.42 0.55
CA TYR A 131 -3.92 32.29 0.13
C TYR A 131 -5.02 32.73 -0.84
N LEU A 132 -5.75 33.80 -0.50
CA LEU A 132 -6.79 34.39 -1.34
C LEU A 132 -6.24 34.77 -2.72
N TYR A 133 -5.10 35.45 -2.75
CA TYR A 133 -4.50 35.91 -4.00
C TYR A 133 -3.89 34.77 -4.84
N SER A 134 -3.22 33.80 -4.20
CA SER A 134 -2.45 32.78 -4.92
C SER A 134 -3.28 31.57 -5.37
N LYS A 135 -4.30 31.17 -4.61
CA LYS A 135 -5.12 29.99 -4.93
C LYS A 135 -6.47 30.35 -5.52
N LEU A 136 -7.23 31.24 -4.89
CA LEU A 136 -8.61 31.50 -5.29
C LEU A 136 -8.73 32.19 -6.65
N LEU A 137 -7.81 33.13 -6.96
CA LEU A 137 -7.80 33.82 -8.26
C LEU A 137 -7.37 32.93 -9.44
N ASN A 138 -6.65 31.83 -9.18
CA ASN A 138 -6.12 30.93 -10.21
C ASN A 138 -7.05 29.74 -10.53
N LEU A 139 -8.20 29.63 -9.85
CA LEU A 139 -9.17 28.57 -10.10
C LEU A 139 -10.14 28.94 -11.22
N SER A 140 -10.69 27.92 -11.89
CA SER A 140 -11.84 28.08 -12.78
C SER A 140 -13.03 28.64 -12.01
N GLU A 141 -13.95 29.29 -12.71
CA GLU A 141 -15.12 29.95 -12.13
C GLU A 141 -15.95 29.02 -11.23
N ASP A 142 -16.18 27.78 -11.68
CA ASP A 142 -16.87 26.73 -10.91
C ASP A 142 -16.14 26.38 -9.60
N GLN A 143 -14.83 26.13 -9.69
CA GLN A 143 -14.01 25.77 -8.53
C GLN A 143 -13.88 26.95 -7.56
N ARG A 144 -13.90 28.17 -8.09
CA ARG A 144 -13.82 29.41 -7.32
C ARG A 144 -15.06 29.59 -6.46
N SER A 145 -16.26 29.32 -6.97
CA SER A 145 -17.51 29.46 -6.19
C SER A 145 -17.52 28.58 -4.95
N ASP A 146 -17.30 27.27 -5.11
CA ASP A 146 -17.34 26.33 -3.98
C ASP A 146 -16.22 26.57 -2.97
N GLN A 147 -15.01 26.88 -3.44
CA GLN A 147 -13.91 27.22 -2.54
C GLN A 147 -14.12 28.56 -1.84
N THR A 148 -14.73 29.55 -2.49
CA THR A 148 -15.07 30.86 -1.88
C THR A 148 -15.99 30.66 -0.70
N ILE A 149 -17.01 29.81 -0.86
CA ILE A 149 -18.00 29.53 0.19
C ILE A 149 -17.37 28.74 1.34
N SER A 150 -16.64 27.67 1.03
CA SER A 150 -15.93 26.88 2.05
C SER A 150 -14.95 27.76 2.84
N LEU A 151 -14.21 28.64 2.15
CA LEU A 151 -13.28 29.54 2.79
C LEU A 151 -13.98 30.60 3.64
N TYR A 152 -15.11 31.14 3.18
CA TYR A 152 -15.90 32.08 3.98
C TYR A 152 -16.39 31.43 5.28
N GLN A 153 -16.91 30.21 5.21
CA GLN A 153 -17.35 29.46 6.39
C GLN A 153 -16.19 29.18 7.36
N LYS A 154 -15.00 28.88 6.84
CA LYS A 154 -13.78 28.77 7.65
C LYS A 154 -13.41 30.09 8.30
N ILE A 155 -13.41 31.21 7.57
CA ILE A 155 -13.10 32.54 8.12
C ILE A 155 -14.09 32.94 9.21
N ASN A 156 -15.37 32.58 9.09
CA ASN A 156 -16.35 32.74 10.16
C ASN A 156 -15.98 31.95 11.42
N SER A 157 -15.61 30.68 11.23
CA SER A 157 -15.19 29.80 12.33
C SER A 157 -13.88 30.30 12.99
N HIS A 158 -12.95 30.82 12.19
CA HIS A 158 -11.73 31.49 12.64
C HIS A 158 -12.04 32.70 13.50
N GLU A 159 -12.96 33.58 13.06
CA GLU A 159 -13.39 34.74 13.85
C GLU A 159 -13.92 34.33 15.20
N SER A 160 -14.82 33.35 15.22
CA SER A 160 -15.44 32.85 16.44
C SER A 160 -14.38 32.34 17.41
N LYS A 161 -13.46 31.50 16.93
CA LYS A 161 -12.43 30.89 17.78
C LYS A 161 -11.41 31.91 18.28
N LEU A 162 -11.04 32.89 17.46
CA LEU A 162 -10.11 33.95 17.87
C LEU A 162 -10.74 34.85 18.95
N ARG A 163 -12.00 35.24 18.80
CA ARG A 163 -12.73 36.03 19.81
C ARG A 163 -12.89 35.26 21.11
N GLU A 164 -13.32 34.00 21.04
CA GLU A 164 -13.40 33.11 22.21
C GLU A 164 -12.05 33.01 22.93
N SER A 165 -10.95 32.92 22.17
CA SER A 165 -9.60 32.84 22.74
C SER A 165 -9.15 34.17 23.38
N VAL A 166 -9.59 35.33 22.87
CA VAL A 166 -9.37 36.65 23.50
C VAL A 166 -10.19 36.79 24.78
N ASP A 167 -11.44 36.36 24.75
CA ASP A 167 -12.35 36.47 25.89
C ASP A 167 -11.93 35.53 27.03
N ASN A 168 -11.38 34.36 26.70
CA ASN A 168 -10.79 33.42 27.66
C ASN A 168 -9.40 33.84 28.17
N ALA A 169 -8.75 34.80 27.49
CA ALA A 169 -7.46 35.32 27.94
C ALA A 169 -7.65 36.28 29.12
N LEU A 170 -6.78 36.13 30.12
CA LEU A 170 -6.77 36.92 31.37
C LEU A 170 -6.25 38.36 31.14
N PHE A 171 -6.71 39.01 30.07
CA PHE A 171 -6.38 40.39 29.75
C PHE A 171 -7.35 41.37 30.41
N PRO A 172 -6.90 42.58 30.74
CA PRO A 172 -7.79 43.68 31.07
C PRO A 172 -8.80 43.97 29.94
N LEU A 173 -10.02 44.40 30.28
CA LEU A 173 -11.13 44.59 29.33
C LEU A 173 -10.79 45.53 28.16
N ASN A 174 -9.97 46.56 28.41
CA ASN A 174 -9.51 47.48 27.36
C ASN A 174 -8.60 46.78 26.31
N VAL A 175 -7.75 45.84 26.76
CA VAL A 175 -6.89 45.03 25.90
C VAL A 175 -7.73 44.02 25.12
N GLN A 176 -8.69 43.33 25.76
CA GLN A 176 -9.64 42.44 25.07
C GLN A 176 -10.39 43.19 23.97
N LYS A 177 -10.93 44.39 24.28
CA LYS A 177 -11.61 45.24 23.29
C LYS A 177 -10.70 45.63 22.12
N LYS A 178 -9.44 45.98 22.40
CA LYS A 178 -8.46 46.32 21.36
C LYS A 178 -8.15 45.12 20.45
N LEU A 179 -7.94 43.94 21.02
CA LEU A 179 -7.70 42.70 20.27
C LEU A 179 -8.93 42.28 19.45
N ASN A 180 -10.13 42.33 20.03
CA ASN A 180 -11.38 42.04 19.32
C ASN A 180 -11.65 43.01 18.14
N ASN A 181 -11.32 44.29 18.30
CA ASN A 181 -11.37 45.26 17.21
C ASN A 181 -10.34 44.96 16.12
N LYS A 182 -9.13 44.51 16.50
CA LYS A 182 -8.08 44.10 15.55
C LYS A 182 -8.49 42.85 14.76
N ILE A 183 -9.07 41.84 15.43
CA ILE A 183 -9.63 40.64 14.79
C ILE A 183 -10.70 41.05 13.77
N PHE A 184 -11.63 41.93 14.15
CA PHE A 184 -12.65 42.44 13.23
C PHE A 184 -12.04 43.16 12.02
N GLY A 185 -11.04 44.02 12.27
CA GLY A 185 -10.33 44.76 11.22
C GLY A 185 -9.57 43.87 10.23
N ILE A 186 -9.14 42.68 10.65
CA ILE A 186 -8.50 41.69 9.76
C ILE A 186 -9.55 40.87 9.01
N ILE A 187 -10.57 40.38 9.71
CA ILE A 187 -11.51 39.39 9.16
C ILE A 187 -12.54 40.02 8.22
N ASN A 188 -13.03 41.23 8.54
CA ASN A 188 -14.08 41.86 7.75
C ASN A 188 -13.63 42.15 6.30
N PRO A 189 -12.42 42.68 6.04
CA PRO A 189 -11.91 42.80 4.67
C PRO A 189 -11.84 41.47 3.92
N LEU A 190 -11.34 40.39 4.57
CA LEU A 190 -11.25 39.07 3.95
C LEU A 190 -12.63 38.55 3.51
N LYS A 191 -13.66 38.76 4.35
CA LYS A 191 -15.05 38.41 4.04
C LYS A 191 -15.61 39.23 2.89
N LEU A 192 -15.38 40.54 2.88
CA LEU A 192 -15.85 41.42 1.81
C LEU A 192 -15.24 41.06 0.45
N THR A 193 -13.96 40.69 0.42
CA THR A 193 -13.31 40.18 -0.81
C THR A 193 -13.98 38.93 -1.36
N LEU A 194 -14.50 38.06 -0.50
CA LEU A 194 -15.20 36.84 -0.91
C LEU A 194 -16.65 37.10 -1.36
N VAL A 195 -17.35 38.03 -0.70
CA VAL A 195 -18.75 38.36 -0.99
C VAL A 195 -18.92 39.16 -2.28
N ASN A 196 -17.99 40.07 -2.59
CA ASN A 196 -18.07 40.90 -3.80
C ASN A 196 -17.91 40.10 -5.12
N ASN A 197 -17.57 38.81 -5.05
CA ASN A 197 -17.39 37.92 -6.21
C ASN A 197 -18.58 36.98 -6.45
N GLN A 198 -19.71 37.15 -5.75
CA GLN A 198 -20.92 36.35 -5.98
C GLN A 198 -21.98 37.20 -6.71
N GLU A 199 -22.17 36.96 -8.00
CA GLU A 199 -23.32 37.48 -8.76
C GLU A 199 -24.54 36.55 -8.58
N ASN A 200 -25.67 37.17 -8.21
CA ASN A 200 -27.07 36.73 -8.21
C ASN A 200 -27.48 35.38 -7.58
N ASP A 201 -28.42 35.50 -6.62
CA ASP A 201 -29.11 34.42 -5.89
C ASP A 201 -30.21 33.77 -6.76
N ASP A 202 -29.87 33.19 -7.92
CA ASP A 202 -30.83 32.34 -8.65
C ASP A 202 -30.91 30.93 -8.02
N LEU A 203 -32.11 30.35 -8.02
CA LEU A 203 -32.36 29.02 -7.46
C LEU A 203 -31.93 27.95 -8.47
N GLU A 204 -30.79 27.33 -8.20
CA GLU A 204 -30.21 26.33 -9.09
C GLU A 204 -30.49 24.91 -8.59
N TYR A 205 -31.01 24.06 -9.47
CA TYR A 205 -31.06 22.61 -9.23
C TYR A 205 -29.74 22.01 -9.69
N SER A 206 -28.96 21.45 -8.77
CA SER A 206 -27.68 20.84 -9.11
C SER A 206 -27.89 19.44 -9.66
N PHE A 207 -27.46 19.21 -10.90
CA PHE A 207 -27.40 17.87 -11.49
C PHE A 207 -26.11 17.12 -11.13
N ALA A 208 -25.39 17.58 -10.09
CA ALA A 208 -24.16 16.95 -9.61
C ALA A 208 -24.28 15.45 -9.32
N PRO A 209 -25.37 14.91 -8.74
CA PRO A 209 -25.50 13.46 -8.55
C PRO A 209 -25.47 12.69 -9.89
N ILE A 210 -26.19 13.18 -10.89
CA ILE A 210 -26.26 12.58 -12.23
C ILE A 210 -24.90 12.67 -12.94
N ILE A 211 -24.23 13.82 -12.83
CA ILE A 211 -22.90 14.04 -13.43
C ILE A 211 -21.84 13.18 -12.75
N ASN A 212 -21.85 13.10 -11.41
CA ASN A 212 -20.89 12.31 -10.63
C ASN A 212 -21.05 10.81 -10.90
N ASP A 213 -22.29 10.35 -11.09
CA ASP A 213 -22.59 8.95 -11.41
C ASP A 213 -22.40 8.62 -12.91
N LYS A 214 -21.96 9.59 -13.73
CA LYS A 214 -21.82 9.47 -15.20
C LYS A 214 -23.09 8.96 -15.88
N GLU A 215 -24.23 9.41 -15.35
CA GLU A 215 -25.57 9.07 -15.82
C GLU A 215 -25.94 10.01 -16.98
N PHE A 216 -25.26 9.85 -18.12
CA PHE A 216 -25.57 10.65 -19.31
C PHE A 216 -26.78 10.07 -20.03
N GLY A 217 -27.64 10.94 -20.56
CA GLY A 217 -28.90 10.52 -21.16
C GLY A 217 -29.87 11.67 -21.41
N THR A 218 -31.01 11.29 -21.96
CA THR A 218 -32.17 12.14 -22.11
C THR A 218 -33.07 11.94 -20.90
N TYR A 219 -33.44 13.03 -20.23
CA TYR A 219 -34.24 13.04 -19.00
C TYR A 219 -35.53 13.83 -19.21
N SER A 220 -36.64 13.30 -18.71
CA SER A 220 -37.91 14.03 -18.57
C SER A 220 -37.98 14.67 -17.18
N ILE A 221 -38.16 15.99 -17.13
CA ILE A 221 -38.41 16.80 -15.93
C ILE A 221 -39.92 16.79 -15.68
N ASN A 222 -40.34 16.16 -14.59
CA ASN A 222 -41.75 16.13 -14.15
C ASN A 222 -42.75 15.80 -15.28
N ASP A 223 -42.37 14.92 -16.22
CA ASP A 223 -43.16 14.44 -17.36
C ASP A 223 -43.45 15.44 -18.50
N ASP A 224 -42.96 16.69 -18.44
CA ASP A 224 -43.32 17.74 -19.40
C ASP A 224 -42.16 18.30 -20.24
N GLN A 225 -40.92 18.33 -19.71
CA GLN A 225 -39.76 18.91 -20.39
C GLN A 225 -38.62 17.92 -20.52
N VAL A 226 -38.05 17.82 -21.72
CA VAL A 226 -36.93 16.94 -21.99
C VAL A 226 -35.62 17.72 -21.96
N ILE A 227 -34.68 17.28 -21.12
CA ILE A 227 -33.30 17.80 -21.11
C ILE A 227 -32.34 16.69 -21.51
N GLU A 228 -31.29 17.07 -22.23
CA GLU A 228 -30.21 16.15 -22.61
C GLU A 228 -28.96 16.49 -21.80
N ILE A 229 -28.45 15.51 -21.06
CA ILE A 229 -27.23 15.64 -20.26
C ILE A 229 -26.14 14.83 -20.95
N THR A 230 -25.16 15.51 -21.54
CA THR A 230 -24.00 14.89 -22.20
C THR A 230 -22.70 15.22 -21.47
N PRO A 231 -21.63 14.43 -21.64
CA PRO A 231 -20.31 14.74 -21.06
C PRO A 231 -19.70 16.04 -21.56
N ASP A 232 -19.99 16.43 -22.80
CA ASP A 232 -19.46 17.64 -23.41
C ASP A 232 -20.30 18.87 -23.04
N ASN A 233 -21.56 18.67 -22.65
CA ASN A 233 -22.45 19.70 -22.14
C ASN A 233 -23.21 19.20 -20.90
N PRO A 234 -22.51 19.02 -19.76
CA PRO A 234 -23.18 18.68 -18.53
C PRO A 234 -23.97 19.93 -18.13
N ILE A 235 -25.29 19.91 -18.34
CA ILE A 235 -26.16 20.93 -17.77
C ILE A 235 -25.92 20.85 -16.25
N LYS A 236 -25.22 21.83 -15.68
CA LYS A 236 -24.83 21.78 -14.26
C LYS A 236 -25.96 22.24 -13.37
N THR A 237 -26.71 23.21 -13.88
CA THR A 237 -27.78 23.87 -13.18
C THR A 237 -28.95 24.08 -14.12
N TYR A 238 -30.15 23.85 -13.62
CA TYR A 238 -31.39 24.23 -14.29
C TYR A 238 -32.00 25.37 -13.47
N ALA A 239 -31.96 26.58 -14.02
CA ALA A 239 -32.55 27.75 -13.40
C ALA A 239 -34.07 27.72 -13.65
N VAL A 240 -34.85 27.69 -12.57
CA VAL A 240 -36.30 27.90 -12.66
C VAL A 240 -36.55 29.39 -12.51
N GLU A 241 -37.17 30.02 -13.52
CA GLU A 241 -37.60 31.41 -13.40
C GLU A 241 -38.47 31.59 -12.15
N TYR A 242 -38.07 32.51 -11.27
CA TYR A 242 -38.79 32.80 -10.03
C TYR A 242 -40.13 33.48 -10.35
N PRO A 243 -41.29 32.87 -10.07
CA PRO A 243 -42.56 33.50 -10.37
C PRO A 243 -43.03 34.45 -9.25
N PHE A 244 -42.19 34.78 -8.25
CA PHE A 244 -42.60 35.56 -7.08
C PHE A 244 -41.75 36.81 -6.89
N THR A 245 -42.42 37.96 -6.77
CA THR A 245 -41.81 39.24 -6.41
C THR A 245 -41.42 39.26 -4.92
N PRO A 246 -40.24 39.80 -4.55
CA PRO A 246 -39.86 40.00 -3.16
C PRO A 246 -40.86 40.90 -2.41
N PHE A 247 -41.07 40.62 -1.12
CA PHE A 247 -41.95 41.41 -0.28
C PHE A 247 -41.12 42.26 0.71
N GLU A 248 -41.30 43.58 0.68
CA GLU A 248 -40.70 44.51 1.64
C GLU A 248 -41.68 44.89 2.73
N PHE A 249 -41.28 44.72 3.99
CA PHE A 249 -42.07 45.13 5.14
C PHE A 249 -41.72 46.58 5.52
N LYS A 250 -42.69 47.49 5.48
CA LYS A 250 -42.56 48.86 6.02
C LYS A 250 -42.93 48.89 7.50
N PHE A 251 -42.21 49.71 8.25
CA PHE A 251 -42.22 49.69 9.71
C PHE A 251 -43.17 50.74 10.32
N THR A 252 -44.03 50.34 11.25
CA THR A 252 -44.80 51.25 12.11
C THR A 252 -44.70 50.75 13.56
N GLY A 253 -43.89 51.41 14.39
CA GLY A 253 -43.73 51.02 15.78
C GLY A 253 -44.86 51.56 16.67
N PHE A 254 -45.42 50.71 17.53
CA PHE A 254 -46.28 51.13 18.64
C PHE A 254 -45.59 50.77 19.96
N LEU A 255 -45.58 51.72 20.91
CA LEU A 255 -44.99 51.55 22.24
C LEU A 255 -46.03 50.93 23.18
N GLU A 256 -45.80 49.70 23.64
CA GLU A 256 -46.39 49.17 24.87
C GLU A 256 -45.28 49.10 25.92
N PRO A 257 -45.19 50.05 26.86
CA PRO A 257 -44.24 49.96 27.96
C PRO A 257 -44.68 48.86 28.93
N ASP A 258 -43.80 47.90 29.20
CA ASP A 258 -43.97 46.88 30.24
C ASP A 258 -43.27 47.38 31.53
N GLU A 259 -44.00 47.47 32.64
CA GLU A 259 -43.66 48.33 33.80
C GLU A 259 -42.40 47.94 34.59
N ILE A 260 -41.76 46.80 34.27
CA ILE A 260 -40.65 46.27 35.08
C ILE A 260 -39.36 46.09 34.24
N ASN A 261 -39.44 46.11 32.91
CA ASN A 261 -38.28 46.11 32.03
C ASN A 261 -38.62 46.84 30.72
N ILE A 262 -37.80 47.84 30.32
CA ILE A 262 -38.00 48.59 29.08
C ILE A 262 -37.78 47.65 27.88
N PHE A 263 -38.79 46.90 27.45
CA PHE A 263 -38.74 46.09 26.24
C PHE A 263 -39.59 46.75 25.15
N TYR A 264 -38.96 47.20 24.07
CA TYR A 264 -39.68 47.70 22.90
C TYR A 264 -40.25 46.52 22.13
N LYS A 265 -41.57 46.48 21.91
CA LYS A 265 -42.28 45.47 21.11
C LYS A 265 -42.69 46.05 19.77
N TYR A 266 -42.21 45.46 18.68
CA TYR A 266 -42.58 45.89 17.33
C TYR A 266 -43.61 44.93 16.72
N ARG A 267 -44.58 45.44 15.96
CA ARG A 267 -45.61 44.67 15.26
C ARG A 267 -45.51 44.96 13.76
N TYR A 268 -45.63 43.93 12.93
CA TYR A 268 -45.54 44.05 11.47
C TYR A 268 -46.86 43.60 10.85
N GLN A 269 -47.28 44.28 9.80
CA GLN A 269 -48.39 43.88 8.93
C GLN A 269 -47.88 43.89 7.49
N THR A 270 -48.15 42.82 6.75
CA THR A 270 -47.97 42.76 5.29
C THR A 270 -49.33 42.69 4.63
N ASN A 271 -49.43 43.28 3.43
CA ASN A 271 -50.65 43.31 2.63
C ASN A 271 -50.80 42.04 1.78
N GLN A 272 -49.81 41.13 1.81
CA GLN A 272 -49.77 39.92 0.99
C GLN A 272 -49.96 38.67 1.85
N VAL A 273 -50.91 37.82 1.42
CA VAL A 273 -51.25 36.57 2.07
C VAL A 273 -50.14 35.54 1.86
N LEU A 274 -49.59 35.01 2.94
CA LEU A 274 -48.65 33.88 2.89
C LEU A 274 -49.43 32.57 2.70
N LYS A 275 -48.97 31.69 1.79
CA LYS A 275 -49.57 30.38 1.53
C LYS A 275 -49.05 29.35 2.54
N ALA A 276 -49.96 28.51 3.03
CA ALA A 276 -49.77 27.55 4.12
C ALA A 276 -48.86 26.34 3.80
N ASP A 277 -48.53 26.13 2.53
CA ASP A 277 -47.73 25.01 2.03
C ASP A 277 -46.28 25.40 1.72
N ARG A 278 -45.86 26.63 2.07
CA ARG A 278 -44.57 27.19 1.66
C ARG A 278 -43.67 27.52 2.84
N LYS A 279 -42.37 27.32 2.61
CA LYS A 279 -41.32 27.85 3.47
C LYS A 279 -40.99 29.27 3.05
N TYR A 280 -40.62 30.10 4.01
CA TYR A 280 -40.27 31.50 3.77
C TYR A 280 -38.90 31.81 4.35
N LEU A 281 -38.11 32.58 3.61
CA LEU A 281 -36.78 33.07 3.95
C LEU A 281 -36.88 34.54 4.38
N ALA A 282 -36.82 34.83 5.67
CA ALA A 282 -36.75 36.23 6.11
C ALA A 282 -35.29 36.68 6.21
N ARG A 283 -34.86 37.62 5.36
CA ARG A 283 -33.58 38.34 5.44
C ARG A 283 -33.78 39.61 6.27
N VAL A 284 -33.37 39.57 7.53
CA VAL A 284 -33.42 40.74 8.43
C VAL A 284 -32.09 41.46 8.31
N LYS A 285 -32.08 42.75 7.91
CA LYS A 285 -30.87 43.58 7.91
C LYS A 285 -30.95 44.57 9.07
N THR A 286 -30.05 44.43 10.05
CA THR A 286 -29.97 45.34 11.20
C THR A 286 -28.84 46.35 11.03
N PHE A 287 -29.10 47.60 11.41
CA PHE A 287 -28.06 48.63 11.55
C PHE A 287 -27.99 49.06 13.02
N GLY A 288 -26.83 48.84 13.66
CA GLY A 288 -26.57 49.23 15.06
C GLY A 288 -26.44 48.04 16.01
N GLY A 289 -25.28 47.94 16.68
CA GLY A 289 -24.80 46.74 17.37
C GLY A 289 -25.29 46.51 18.79
N GLN A 290 -26.60 46.34 19.00
CA GLN A 290 -27.16 45.96 20.31
C GLN A 290 -27.81 44.56 20.24
N PRO A 291 -27.71 43.75 21.31
CA PRO A 291 -28.38 42.44 21.37
C PRO A 291 -29.90 42.63 21.37
N PHE A 292 -30.62 41.92 20.50
CA PHE A 292 -32.08 41.93 20.44
C PHE A 292 -32.62 40.50 20.37
N LYS A 293 -33.82 40.27 20.91
CA LYS A 293 -34.51 38.98 20.86
C LYS A 293 -35.58 39.06 19.77
N ILE A 294 -35.50 38.17 18.78
CA ILE A 294 -36.56 38.01 17.78
C ILE A 294 -37.49 36.92 18.29
N LEU A 295 -38.73 37.28 18.61
CA LEU A 295 -39.83 36.36 18.90
C LEU A 295 -40.75 36.33 17.69
N LEU A 296 -40.75 35.21 16.98
CA LEU A 296 -41.76 34.95 15.96
C LEU A 296 -42.99 34.40 16.66
N ASN A 297 -44.01 35.25 16.82
CA ASN A 297 -45.27 34.85 17.42
C ASN A 297 -46.28 34.55 16.31
N GLN A 298 -46.65 33.29 16.16
CA GLN A 298 -47.73 32.90 15.26
C GLN A 298 -49.06 33.12 15.99
N ARG A 299 -49.81 34.15 15.60
CA ARG A 299 -51.18 34.36 16.08
C ARG A 299 -52.14 33.97 14.96
N THR A 300 -52.80 32.84 15.12
CA THR A 300 -54.00 32.52 14.36
C THR A 300 -55.14 33.42 14.83
N SER A 301 -56.00 33.86 13.90
CA SER A 301 -57.17 34.70 14.20
C SER A 301 -58.22 34.02 15.10
N ALA A 302 -58.07 32.73 15.37
CA ALA A 302 -58.83 32.00 16.38
C ALA A 302 -57.95 31.77 17.63
N THR A 303 -58.48 32.24 18.76
CA THR A 303 -58.19 32.11 20.21
C THR A 303 -57.11 31.18 20.80
N GLU A 304 -56.34 30.41 20.05
CA GLU A 304 -55.24 29.58 20.56
C GLU A 304 -53.89 30.02 19.98
N SER A 305 -53.04 30.61 20.84
CA SER A 305 -51.66 30.91 20.51
C SER A 305 -50.82 29.63 20.59
N ALA A 306 -50.52 29.01 19.45
CA ALA A 306 -49.44 28.04 19.36
C ALA A 306 -48.09 28.78 19.42
N GLN A 307 -47.46 28.78 20.59
CA GLN A 307 -46.14 29.40 20.77
C GLN A 307 -45.04 28.41 20.35
N LEU A 308 -44.48 28.61 19.15
CA LEU A 308 -43.24 27.94 18.76
C LEU A 308 -42.05 28.79 19.25
N PHE A 309 -41.52 28.48 20.43
CA PHE A 309 -40.34 29.18 20.94
C PHE A 309 -39.07 28.65 20.27
N LYS A 310 -38.44 29.46 19.43
CA LYS A 310 -37.01 29.31 19.14
C LYS A 310 -36.27 30.50 19.73
N GLU A 311 -35.82 30.33 20.97
CA GLU A 311 -35.09 31.35 21.70
C GLU A 311 -33.66 31.45 21.13
N MET A 312 -33.27 32.64 20.68
CA MET A 312 -31.88 32.91 20.32
C MET A 312 -31.45 34.24 20.93
N VAL A 313 -30.53 34.16 21.89
CA VAL A 313 -29.87 35.32 22.51
C VAL A 313 -28.62 35.62 21.69
N TYR A 314 -28.49 36.85 21.18
CA TYR A 314 -27.39 37.23 20.29
C TYR A 314 -26.44 38.23 20.95
N PRO A 315 -25.14 37.95 21.02
CA PRO A 315 -24.15 38.96 21.41
C PRO A 315 -23.75 39.87 20.23
N TYR A 316 -23.36 41.09 20.61
CA TYR A 316 -22.86 42.26 19.86
C TYR A 316 -22.35 42.05 18.41
N LYS A 317 -23.05 42.60 17.38
CA LYS A 317 -22.55 42.76 15.99
C LYS A 317 -23.18 43.96 15.27
N ASN A 318 -22.39 44.73 14.50
CA ASN A 318 -22.80 46.03 13.89
C ASN A 318 -23.64 45.95 12.60
N SER A 319 -23.76 44.78 11.98
CA SER A 319 -24.82 44.47 11.04
C SER A 319 -24.97 42.95 10.99
N VAL A 320 -26.20 42.47 11.15
CA VAL A 320 -26.51 41.05 11.07
C VAL A 320 -27.54 40.91 9.96
N THR A 321 -27.11 40.38 8.82
CA THR A 321 -28.03 39.80 7.85
C THR A 321 -28.28 38.37 8.30
N LYS A 322 -29.47 38.08 8.82
CA LYS A 322 -29.85 36.71 9.20
C LYS A 322 -31.08 36.26 8.46
N THR A 323 -31.00 35.02 8.02
CA THR A 323 -31.99 34.29 7.25
C THR A 323 -32.75 33.37 8.20
N ILE A 324 -34.06 33.58 8.35
CA ILE A 324 -34.90 32.72 9.19
C ILE A 324 -35.80 31.90 8.28
N LEU A 325 -35.69 30.57 8.37
CA LEU A 325 -36.59 29.62 7.72
C LEU A 325 -37.77 29.35 8.67
N PHE A 326 -38.99 29.55 8.20
CA PHE A 326 -40.18 29.13 8.94
C PHE A 326 -41.19 28.46 8.00
N THR A 327 -41.83 27.41 8.52
CA THR A 327 -42.92 26.68 7.88
C THR A 327 -44.24 27.26 8.35
N THR A 328 -45.14 27.51 7.40
CA THR A 328 -46.54 27.77 7.73
C THR A 328 -47.23 26.42 7.99
N PRO A 329 -48.06 26.28 9.03
CA PRO A 329 -48.86 25.08 9.23
C PRO A 329 -50.00 25.00 8.18
N PRO A 330 -50.47 23.81 7.80
CA PRO A 330 -51.31 23.57 6.61
C PRO A 330 -52.80 23.96 6.76
N LEU A 331 -53.14 25.05 7.44
CA LEU A 331 -54.53 25.46 7.67
C LEU A 331 -54.94 26.59 6.70
N ASN A 332 -56.13 26.48 6.09
CA ASN A 332 -56.72 27.43 5.14
C ASN A 332 -57.22 28.71 5.82
N LEU A 333 -56.33 29.50 6.43
CA LEU A 333 -56.68 30.81 6.99
C LEU A 333 -55.75 31.89 6.44
N GLU A 334 -56.28 33.08 6.18
CA GLU A 334 -55.47 34.23 5.81
C GLU A 334 -54.56 34.60 7.00
N TYR A 335 -53.24 34.44 6.82
CA TYR A 335 -52.25 34.64 7.87
C TYR A 335 -51.63 36.03 7.83
N PHE A 336 -51.70 36.74 8.96
CA PHE A 336 -50.94 37.96 9.20
C PHE A 336 -49.82 37.66 10.23
N PRO A 337 -48.59 37.31 9.80
CA PRO A 337 -47.52 37.02 10.73
C PRO A 337 -47.14 38.30 11.50
N THR A 338 -47.17 38.22 12.83
CA THR A 338 -46.65 39.28 13.70
C THR A 338 -45.25 38.90 14.18
N ILE A 339 -44.21 39.52 13.63
CA ILE A 339 -42.85 39.40 14.20
C ILE A 339 -42.79 40.32 15.41
N THR A 340 -42.41 39.83 16.59
CA THR A 340 -42.19 40.66 17.77
C THR A 340 -40.69 40.72 18.06
N ILE A 341 -40.07 41.88 17.88
CA ILE A 341 -38.70 42.10 18.38
C ILE A 341 -38.81 42.70 19.77
N GLN A 342 -38.09 42.15 20.75
CA GLN A 342 -37.90 42.71 22.08
C GLN A 342 -36.47 43.26 22.22
N SER A 343 -36.34 44.54 22.56
CA SER A 343 -35.06 45.23 22.78
C SER A 343 -35.10 46.06 24.05
N LYS A 344 -33.97 46.18 24.78
CA LYS A 344 -33.84 47.08 25.93
C LYS A 344 -33.71 48.57 25.59
N TYR A 345 -33.48 48.89 24.31
CA TYR A 345 -33.17 50.24 23.83
C TYR A 345 -34.06 50.62 22.65
N LYS A 346 -34.34 51.92 22.48
CA LYS A 346 -35.13 52.47 21.37
C LYS A 346 -34.32 52.32 20.07
N ILE A 347 -34.78 51.49 19.14
CA ILE A 347 -34.05 51.20 17.88
C ILE A 347 -34.71 51.95 16.71
N PRO A 348 -33.95 52.65 15.83
CA PRO A 348 -34.53 53.58 14.88
C PRO A 348 -35.25 52.97 13.66
N THR A 349 -34.84 51.82 13.09
CA THR A 349 -35.53 51.22 11.92
C THR A 349 -34.93 49.86 11.54
N TYR A 350 -35.76 48.93 11.04
CA TYR A 350 -35.34 47.66 10.44
C TYR A 350 -35.97 47.47 9.06
N ASN A 351 -35.19 47.02 8.08
CA ASN A 351 -35.71 46.52 6.80
C ASN A 351 -35.64 44.99 6.83
N ILE A 352 -36.80 44.35 6.68
CA ILE A 352 -36.93 42.89 6.57
C ILE A 352 -37.44 42.60 5.16
N THR A 353 -36.65 41.85 4.39
CA THR A 353 -37.07 41.33 3.09
C THR A 353 -37.41 39.86 3.29
N VAL A 354 -38.62 39.43 2.93
CA VAL A 354 -39.00 38.01 2.99
C VAL A 354 -39.14 37.48 1.58
N LEU A 355 -38.44 36.38 1.29
CA LEU A 355 -38.49 35.67 0.02
C LEU A 355 -39.22 34.33 0.23
N PRO A 356 -40.26 34.00 -0.57
CA PRO A 356 -40.83 32.66 -0.56
C PRO A 356 -39.77 31.65 -1.05
N VAL A 357 -39.56 30.59 -0.28
CA VAL A 357 -38.65 29.50 -0.62
C VAL A 357 -39.45 28.43 -1.35
N PHE A 358 -39.15 28.23 -2.64
CA PHE A 358 -39.75 27.17 -3.42
C PHE A 358 -38.86 25.91 -3.33
N GLU A 359 -39.25 24.97 -2.48
CA GLU A 359 -38.60 23.66 -2.32
C GLU A 359 -39.39 22.56 -3.05
N LYS A 360 -39.72 22.74 -4.34
CA LYS A 360 -40.33 21.64 -5.09
C LYS A 360 -39.21 20.76 -5.64
N ASP A 361 -39.14 19.52 -5.19
CA ASP A 361 -38.23 18.53 -5.78
C ASP A 361 -38.57 18.36 -7.28
N ILE A 362 -37.53 18.32 -8.12
CA ILE A 362 -37.68 17.97 -9.53
C ILE A 362 -37.43 16.48 -9.67
N THR A 363 -38.38 15.77 -10.28
CA THR A 363 -38.19 14.38 -10.67
C THR A 363 -37.65 14.32 -12.08
N LEU A 364 -36.47 13.72 -12.26
CA LEU A 364 -35.84 13.47 -13.53
C LEU A 364 -35.95 11.97 -13.85
N THR A 365 -36.76 11.63 -14.83
CA THR A 365 -36.91 10.24 -15.30
C THR A 365 -36.04 10.05 -16.54
N LYS A 366 -35.10 9.11 -16.50
CA LYS A 366 -34.25 8.79 -17.65
C LYS A 366 -35.07 8.09 -18.72
N ILE A 367 -35.30 8.76 -19.85
CA ILE A 367 -36.14 8.27 -20.95
C ILE A 367 -35.34 7.65 -22.11
N GLY A 368 -34.01 7.84 -22.15
CA GLY A 368 -33.17 7.22 -23.16
C GLY A 368 -31.69 7.57 -23.07
N PRO A 369 -30.82 6.88 -23.85
CA PRO A 369 -29.45 7.31 -24.06
C PRO A 369 -29.42 8.67 -24.80
N PRO A 370 -28.32 9.43 -24.73
CA PRO A 370 -28.20 10.67 -25.49
C PRO A 370 -28.25 10.40 -26.99
N ILE A 371 -28.82 11.33 -27.75
CA ILE A 371 -29.06 11.17 -29.18
C ILE A 371 -27.70 11.19 -29.90
N ASN A 372 -27.43 10.19 -30.75
CA ASN A 372 -26.16 9.99 -31.48
C ASN A 372 -24.94 9.64 -30.61
N TYR A 373 -25.14 9.10 -29.40
CA TYR A 373 -24.06 8.84 -28.46
C TYR A 373 -23.63 7.36 -28.43
N TYR A 374 -22.56 7.02 -29.18
CA TYR A 374 -21.99 5.66 -29.19
C TYR A 374 -20.72 5.60 -28.32
N PRO A 375 -20.56 4.59 -27.43
CA PRO A 375 -19.35 4.41 -26.66
C PRO A 375 -18.19 4.04 -27.58
N GLU A 376 -17.08 4.78 -27.48
CA GLU A 376 -15.85 4.51 -28.23
C GLU A 376 -14.75 4.05 -27.27
N ILE A 377 -14.15 2.89 -27.56
CA ILE A 377 -12.98 2.40 -26.84
C ILE A 377 -11.79 2.34 -27.77
N ASN A 378 -10.75 3.11 -27.44
CA ASN A 378 -9.48 3.15 -28.14
C ASN A 378 -8.37 2.52 -27.29
N LEU A 379 -7.65 1.57 -27.86
CA LEU A 379 -6.53 0.88 -27.22
C LEU A 379 -5.21 1.36 -27.80
N VAL A 380 -4.38 2.02 -26.99
CA VAL A 380 -3.06 2.53 -27.40
C VAL A 380 -1.98 1.79 -26.61
N LYS A 381 -1.01 1.21 -27.31
CA LYS A 381 0.14 0.55 -26.67
C LYS A 381 1.10 1.61 -26.13
N THR A 382 1.33 1.63 -24.82
CA THR A 382 2.22 2.61 -24.17
C THR A 382 3.58 2.03 -23.79
N GLY A 383 3.71 0.70 -23.70
CA GLY A 383 4.96 0.03 -23.37
C GLY A 383 4.97 -1.47 -23.71
N GLN A 384 6.02 -2.17 -23.31
CA GLN A 384 6.04 -3.64 -23.35
C GLN A 384 5.00 -4.17 -22.34
N ASN A 385 3.97 -4.84 -22.84
CA ASN A 385 2.86 -5.40 -22.05
C ASN A 385 2.08 -4.35 -21.23
N GLN A 386 2.07 -3.10 -21.71
CA GLN A 386 1.28 -2.00 -21.17
C GLN A 386 0.45 -1.38 -22.28
N TYR A 387 -0.86 -1.30 -22.03
CA TYR A 387 -1.82 -0.70 -22.94
C TYR A 387 -2.62 0.32 -22.17
N ARG A 388 -2.74 1.52 -22.71
CA ARG A 388 -3.68 2.52 -22.21
C ARG A 388 -4.97 2.41 -22.99
N ILE A 389 -6.07 2.35 -22.25
CA ILE A 389 -7.41 2.29 -22.80
C ILE A 389 -8.04 3.64 -22.57
N TYR A 390 -8.41 4.28 -23.66
CA TYR A 390 -9.24 5.48 -23.65
C TYR A 390 -10.65 5.05 -23.96
N TYR A 391 -11.59 5.41 -23.10
CA TYR A 391 -13.00 5.20 -23.33
C TYR A 391 -13.68 6.55 -23.26
N TYR A 392 -14.42 6.84 -24.32
CA TYR A 392 -15.22 8.03 -24.44
C TYR A 392 -16.68 7.59 -24.37
N ASN A 393 -17.53 8.46 -23.86
CA ASN A 393 -18.96 8.31 -24.03
C ASN A 393 -19.55 7.05 -23.35
N THR A 394 -19.02 6.68 -22.19
CA THR A 394 -19.39 5.47 -21.43
C THR A 394 -20.03 5.83 -20.09
N THR A 395 -21.00 5.02 -19.68
CA THR A 395 -21.64 5.10 -18.35
C THR A 395 -20.77 4.44 -17.28
N LEU A 396 -21.01 4.73 -15.99
CA LEU A 396 -20.29 4.08 -14.90
C LEU A 396 -20.41 2.55 -14.92
N ASP A 397 -21.58 2.02 -15.28
CA ASP A 397 -21.80 0.57 -15.41
C ASP A 397 -21.00 -0.02 -16.57
N GLN A 398 -20.89 0.70 -17.70
CA GLN A 398 -20.04 0.31 -18.81
C GLN A 398 -18.56 0.40 -18.45
N ASP A 399 -18.12 1.42 -17.72
CA ASP A 399 -16.75 1.55 -17.18
C ASP A 399 -16.41 0.34 -16.30
N ASN A 400 -17.32 0.00 -15.39
CA ASN A 400 -17.15 -1.14 -14.47
C ASN A 400 -17.16 -2.47 -15.23
N PHE A 401 -18.03 -2.64 -16.23
CA PHE A 401 -18.04 -3.81 -17.09
C PHE A 401 -16.75 -3.94 -17.90
N ILE A 402 -16.29 -2.84 -18.51
CA ILE A 402 -15.03 -2.77 -19.25
C ILE A 402 -13.88 -3.16 -18.32
N LYS A 403 -13.80 -2.59 -17.12
CA LYS A 403 -12.78 -2.96 -16.12
C LYS A 403 -12.87 -4.43 -15.70
N ALA A 404 -14.07 -4.93 -15.42
CA ALA A 404 -14.30 -6.33 -15.02
C ALA A 404 -13.92 -7.32 -16.14
N SER A 405 -14.12 -6.93 -17.41
CA SER A 405 -13.85 -7.78 -18.57
C SER A 405 -12.36 -8.09 -18.77
N PHE A 406 -11.45 -7.26 -18.24
CA PHE A 406 -10.01 -7.56 -18.30
C PHE A 406 -9.62 -8.73 -17.39
N GLY A 407 -10.49 -9.23 -16.50
CA GLY A 407 -10.21 -10.43 -15.72
C GLY A 407 -8.98 -10.33 -14.81
N PHE A 408 -8.65 -11.44 -14.14
CA PHE A 408 -7.64 -11.45 -13.06
C PHE A 408 -6.18 -11.23 -13.53
N PHE A 409 -5.89 -11.51 -14.81
CA PHE A 409 -4.53 -11.47 -15.36
C PHE A 409 -3.97 -10.07 -15.55
N TRP A 410 -4.84 -9.07 -15.50
CA TRP A 410 -4.52 -7.70 -15.79
C TRP A 410 -4.61 -6.85 -14.53
N LYS A 411 -3.61 -6.00 -14.33
CA LYS A 411 -3.57 -4.95 -13.33
C LYS A 411 -4.04 -3.67 -14.01
N ILE A 412 -5.18 -3.17 -13.54
CA ILE A 412 -5.76 -1.90 -13.96
C ILE A 412 -5.22 -0.81 -13.04
N GLN A 413 -4.74 0.27 -13.64
CA GLN A 413 -4.32 1.49 -12.94
C GLN A 413 -5.06 2.66 -13.59
N GLU A 414 -5.88 3.34 -12.81
CA GLU A 414 -6.62 4.51 -13.28
C GLU A 414 -5.64 5.68 -13.48
N ASP A 415 -5.61 6.21 -14.69
CA ASP A 415 -4.74 7.34 -15.06
C ASP A 415 -5.56 8.64 -15.06
N SER A 416 -6.82 8.58 -15.51
CA SER A 416 -7.77 9.70 -15.54
C SER A 416 -9.22 9.18 -15.53
N ALA A 417 -10.21 10.08 -15.44
CA ALA A 417 -11.63 9.71 -15.45
C ALA A 417 -12.07 8.90 -16.69
N ASN A 418 -11.38 9.09 -17.83
CA ASN A 418 -11.71 8.51 -19.13
C ASN A 418 -10.58 7.60 -19.67
N SER A 419 -9.60 7.25 -18.83
CA SER A 419 -8.55 6.33 -19.24
C SER A 419 -7.95 5.55 -18.07
N PHE A 420 -7.63 4.28 -18.34
CA PHE A 420 -6.83 3.47 -17.44
C PHE A 420 -5.74 2.73 -18.20
N THR A 421 -4.61 2.52 -17.55
CA THR A 421 -3.54 1.68 -18.05
C THR A 421 -3.75 0.25 -17.54
N VAL A 422 -3.71 -0.69 -18.47
CA VAL A 422 -3.76 -2.12 -18.20
C VAL A 422 -2.37 -2.70 -18.41
N SER A 423 -1.87 -3.40 -17.39
CA SER A 423 -0.57 -4.09 -17.42
C SER A 423 -0.71 -5.53 -16.95
N ILE A 424 0.13 -6.44 -17.43
CA ILE A 424 0.04 -7.86 -17.00
C ILE A 424 0.44 -7.98 -15.52
N ARG A 425 -0.48 -8.46 -14.68
CA ARG A 425 -0.34 -8.52 -13.21
C ARG A 425 0.79 -9.43 -12.74
N PHE A 426 1.04 -10.52 -13.48
CA PHE A 426 1.90 -11.62 -13.03
C PHE A 426 3.37 -11.52 -13.45
N LEU A 427 3.75 -10.58 -14.33
CA LEU A 427 5.13 -10.45 -14.77
C LEU A 427 6.13 -10.27 -13.60
N PRO A 428 5.84 -9.44 -12.58
CA PRO A 428 6.69 -9.33 -11.41
C PRO A 428 6.71 -10.64 -10.59
N PHE A 429 5.56 -11.29 -10.44
CA PHE A 429 5.44 -12.53 -9.68
C PHE A 429 6.31 -13.65 -10.25
N PHE A 430 6.30 -13.88 -11.56
CA PHE A 430 7.16 -14.89 -12.21
C PHE A 430 8.66 -14.54 -12.12
N LYS A 431 9.01 -13.25 -12.13
CA LYS A 431 10.39 -12.80 -11.89
C LYS A 431 10.86 -13.15 -10.48
N TYR A 432 10.02 -12.93 -9.47
CA TYR A 432 10.36 -13.31 -8.10
C TYR A 432 10.35 -14.83 -7.90
N LEU A 433 9.43 -15.55 -8.53
CA LEU A 433 9.31 -17.01 -8.43
C LEU A 433 10.53 -17.73 -9.04
N THR A 434 11.07 -17.24 -10.16
CA THR A 434 12.27 -17.79 -10.80
C THR A 434 13.54 -17.50 -9.99
N ILE A 435 13.67 -16.29 -9.43
CA ILE A 435 14.76 -15.96 -8.49
C ILE A 435 14.66 -16.85 -7.25
N PHE A 436 13.46 -17.00 -6.70
CA PHE A 436 13.20 -17.81 -5.51
C PHE A 436 13.49 -19.30 -5.74
N SER A 437 13.09 -19.88 -6.89
CA SER A 437 13.40 -21.28 -7.21
C SER A 437 14.89 -21.53 -7.35
N PHE A 438 15.64 -20.58 -7.92
CA PHE A 438 17.09 -20.64 -8.03
C PHE A 438 17.77 -20.55 -6.67
N PHE A 439 17.31 -19.65 -5.78
CA PHE A 439 17.80 -19.56 -4.41
C PHE A 439 17.49 -20.83 -3.62
N ILE A 440 16.29 -21.39 -3.74
CA ILE A 440 15.92 -22.69 -3.16
C ILE A 440 16.89 -23.77 -3.61
N PHE A 441 17.22 -23.85 -4.90
CA PHE A 441 18.14 -24.86 -5.44
C PHE A 441 19.56 -24.74 -4.83
N ILE A 442 20.13 -23.54 -4.81
CA ILE A 442 21.46 -23.29 -4.21
C ILE A 442 21.44 -23.61 -2.71
N PHE A 443 20.37 -23.18 -2.04
CA PHE A 443 20.18 -23.34 -0.62
C PHE A 443 20.03 -24.80 -0.19
N PHE A 444 19.27 -25.61 -0.92
CA PHE A 444 19.16 -27.06 -0.68
C PHE A 444 20.52 -27.77 -0.78
N ASN A 445 21.36 -27.38 -1.74
CA ASN A 445 22.70 -27.94 -1.90
C ASN A 445 23.64 -27.53 -0.76
N PHE A 446 23.56 -26.29 -0.28
CA PHE A 446 24.36 -25.79 0.84
C PHE A 446 23.96 -26.42 2.19
N ILE A 447 22.66 -26.61 2.38
CA ILE A 447 22.05 -27.13 3.61
C ILE A 447 22.40 -28.59 3.85
N ARG A 448 22.39 -29.42 2.80
CA ARG A 448 22.70 -30.85 2.90
C ARG A 448 24.05 -31.09 3.58
N SER A 449 25.03 -30.25 3.30
CA SER A 449 26.38 -30.32 3.89
C SER A 449 26.40 -29.87 5.36
N SER A 450 25.56 -28.91 5.74
CA SER A 450 25.60 -28.27 7.07
C SER A 450 24.67 -28.92 8.11
N ILE A 451 23.57 -29.56 7.68
CA ILE A 451 22.53 -30.09 8.58
C ILE A 451 22.98 -31.32 9.36
N SER A 452 23.79 -32.22 8.80
CA SER A 452 24.17 -33.44 9.53
C SER A 452 24.97 -33.14 10.80
N SER A 453 25.84 -32.12 10.76
CA SER A 453 26.61 -31.65 11.92
C SER A 453 25.74 -30.92 12.95
N LEU A 454 24.77 -30.11 12.50
CA LEU A 454 23.87 -29.37 13.40
C LEU A 454 22.88 -30.29 14.11
N ILE A 455 22.35 -31.32 13.44
CA ILE A 455 21.44 -32.30 14.03
C ILE A 455 22.12 -33.05 15.19
N ASN A 456 23.38 -33.45 15.04
CA ASN A 456 24.12 -34.14 16.10
C ASN A 456 24.32 -33.26 17.35
N ILE A 457 24.44 -31.94 17.18
CA ILE A 457 24.57 -30.98 18.28
C ILE A 457 23.20 -30.75 18.95
N VAL A 458 22.15 -30.54 18.16
CA VAL A 458 20.79 -30.30 18.66
C VAL A 458 20.25 -31.52 19.42
N LEU A 459 20.51 -32.74 18.94
CA LEU A 459 20.08 -33.97 19.62
C LEU A 459 20.81 -34.20 20.95
N LYS A 460 22.08 -33.79 21.07
CA LYS A 460 22.81 -33.85 22.35
C LYS A 460 22.29 -32.81 23.35
N ILE A 461 21.99 -31.61 22.87
CA ILE A 461 21.49 -30.51 23.71
C ILE A 461 20.02 -30.76 24.15
N SER A 462 19.18 -31.32 23.27
CA SER A 462 17.78 -31.58 23.58
C SER A 462 17.58 -32.65 24.66
N GLN A 463 18.53 -33.58 24.80
CA GLN A 463 18.52 -34.58 25.86
C GLN A 463 18.79 -33.99 27.25
N PHE A 464 19.50 -32.86 27.35
CA PHE A 464 19.83 -32.21 28.63
C PHE A 464 18.80 -31.15 29.04
N LEU A 465 18.21 -30.43 28.09
CA LEU A 465 17.30 -29.30 28.34
C LEU A 465 15.81 -29.67 28.31
N ARG A 466 15.49 -30.93 28.66
CA ARG A 466 14.16 -31.51 28.45
C ARG A 466 13.02 -30.72 29.07
N PHE A 467 13.09 -30.53 30.37
CA PHE A 467 12.08 -29.84 31.14
C PHE A 467 12.11 -28.31 30.98
N PRO A 468 13.30 -27.65 30.96
CA PRO A 468 13.38 -26.20 30.76
C PRO A 468 12.74 -25.73 29.46
N ILE A 469 12.87 -26.49 28.36
CA ILE A 469 12.34 -26.08 27.06
C ILE A 469 10.80 -26.08 27.04
N LEU A 470 10.15 -27.02 27.74
CA LEU A 470 8.69 -27.03 27.89
C LEU A 470 8.22 -25.79 28.65
N ILE A 471 8.88 -25.50 29.77
CA ILE A 471 8.59 -24.31 30.58
C ILE A 471 8.79 -23.04 29.75
N ILE A 472 9.89 -22.94 29.01
CA ILE A 472 10.15 -21.78 28.13
C ILE A 472 9.05 -21.63 27.08
N SER A 473 8.60 -22.74 26.47
CA SER A 473 7.56 -22.69 25.44
C SER A 473 6.21 -22.24 26.01
N LEU A 474 5.83 -22.74 27.19
CA LEU A 474 4.64 -22.28 27.89
C LEU A 474 4.75 -20.82 28.29
N VAL A 475 5.88 -20.39 28.85
CA VAL A 475 6.14 -18.99 29.20
C VAL A 475 6.04 -18.08 27.98
N LEU A 476 6.54 -18.50 26.81
CA LEU A 476 6.41 -17.72 25.57
C LEU A 476 4.97 -17.58 25.10
N ILE A 477 4.16 -18.65 25.20
CA ILE A 477 2.73 -18.61 24.85
C ILE A 477 1.97 -17.72 25.83
N PHE A 478 2.17 -17.90 27.14
CA PHE A 478 1.57 -17.04 28.16
C PHE A 478 1.98 -15.58 27.99
N ASN A 479 3.25 -15.32 27.65
CA ASN A 479 3.74 -13.97 27.44
C ASN A 479 3.09 -13.29 26.22
N ASP A 480 2.86 -14.03 25.13
CA ASP A 480 2.15 -13.51 23.97
C ASP A 480 0.67 -13.20 24.27
N ILE A 481 -0.01 -14.10 25.00
CA ILE A 481 -1.41 -13.92 25.39
C ILE A 481 -1.56 -12.68 26.31
N LEU A 482 -0.70 -12.53 27.31
CA LEU A 482 -0.89 -11.52 28.36
C LEU A 482 -0.25 -10.16 28.08
N PHE A 483 0.94 -10.11 27.47
CA PHE A 483 1.75 -8.88 27.45
C PHE A 483 1.92 -8.25 26.07
N ILE A 484 1.71 -8.99 24.98
CA ILE A 484 1.90 -8.45 23.62
C ILE A 484 0.53 -7.95 23.12
N PRO A 485 0.32 -6.64 22.90
CA PRO A 485 -1.00 -6.12 22.54
C PRO A 485 -1.42 -6.40 21.09
N LYS A 486 -0.47 -6.68 20.19
CA LYS A 486 -0.74 -7.03 18.79
C LYS A 486 -0.27 -8.46 18.51
N SER A 487 -1.07 -9.23 17.79
CA SER A 487 -0.62 -10.53 17.27
C SER A 487 0.49 -10.31 16.24
N ASN A 488 1.50 -11.18 16.28
CA ASN A 488 2.52 -11.25 15.25
C ASN A 488 2.54 -12.68 14.72
N ASP A 489 2.00 -12.87 13.52
CA ASP A 489 1.84 -14.18 12.90
C ASP A 489 3.16 -14.95 12.80
N VAL A 490 4.27 -14.24 12.58
CA VAL A 490 5.61 -14.83 12.50
C VAL A 490 6.05 -15.38 13.85
N PHE A 491 5.71 -14.69 14.95
CA PHE A 491 6.04 -15.14 16.30
C PHE A 491 5.21 -16.36 16.69
N ILE A 492 3.90 -16.35 16.41
CA ILE A 492 3.00 -17.48 16.68
C ILE A 492 3.47 -18.73 15.92
N LEU A 493 3.78 -18.59 14.63
CA LEU A 493 4.26 -19.70 13.80
C LEU A 493 5.62 -20.22 14.30
N PHE A 494 6.51 -19.34 14.75
CA PHE A 494 7.79 -19.73 15.34
C PHE A 494 7.63 -20.55 16.62
N VAL A 495 6.77 -20.10 17.54
CA VAL A 495 6.51 -20.79 18.80
C VAL A 495 5.75 -22.11 18.56
N LEU A 496 4.82 -22.14 17.61
CA LEU A 496 4.14 -23.37 17.16
C LEU A 496 5.13 -24.41 16.64
N LEU A 497 6.05 -24.01 15.76
CA LEU A 497 7.06 -24.93 15.24
C LEU A 497 7.94 -25.47 16.38
N PHE A 498 8.31 -24.61 17.32
CA PHE A 498 9.11 -25.00 18.46
C PHE A 498 8.37 -25.99 19.36
N TRP A 499 7.07 -25.79 19.56
CA TRP A 499 6.17 -26.71 20.26
C TRP A 499 6.06 -28.07 19.56
N THR A 500 5.82 -28.09 18.25
CA THR A 500 5.72 -29.35 17.48
C THR A 500 7.03 -30.12 17.48
N LEU A 501 8.17 -29.43 17.30
CA LEU A 501 9.51 -30.05 17.37
C LEU A 501 9.81 -30.59 18.76
N PHE A 502 9.40 -29.86 19.80
CA PHE A 502 9.51 -30.30 21.18
C PHE A 502 8.75 -31.60 21.35
N ILE A 503 7.46 -31.60 21.06
CA ILE A 503 6.60 -32.77 21.23
C ILE A 503 7.14 -34.01 20.50
N ILE A 504 7.57 -33.85 19.25
CA ILE A 504 8.17 -34.93 18.46
C ILE A 504 9.47 -35.42 19.12
N GLY A 505 10.32 -34.49 19.58
CA GLY A 505 11.57 -34.83 20.28
C GLY A 505 11.35 -35.53 21.63
N PHE A 506 10.24 -35.23 22.30
CA PHE A 506 9.88 -35.78 23.60
C PHE A 506 9.04 -37.05 23.54
N ARG A 507 8.58 -37.45 22.35
CA ARG A 507 7.61 -38.53 22.19
C ARG A 507 6.38 -38.32 23.08
N ALA A 508 6.01 -37.06 23.29
CA ALA A 508 4.77 -36.71 23.96
C ALA A 508 3.61 -37.20 23.09
N GLU A 509 2.56 -37.77 23.68
CA GLU A 509 1.35 -38.17 22.92
C GLU A 509 0.61 -36.93 22.40
N ALA A 510 -0.07 -37.04 21.26
CA ALA A 510 -0.88 -35.94 20.69
C ALA A 510 -1.94 -35.40 21.66
N ARG A 511 -2.35 -36.24 22.63
CA ARG A 511 -3.25 -35.89 23.73
C ARG A 511 -2.81 -34.66 24.52
N ILE A 512 -1.50 -34.41 24.64
CA ILE A 512 -0.99 -33.25 25.38
C ILE A 512 -1.33 -31.95 24.62
N SER A 513 -1.13 -31.90 23.30
CA SER A 513 -1.52 -30.74 22.50
C SER A 513 -3.02 -30.47 22.56
N PHE A 514 -3.84 -31.53 22.50
CA PHE A 514 -5.29 -31.41 22.64
C PHE A 514 -5.72 -30.94 24.03
N LEU A 515 -5.05 -31.38 25.10
CA LEU A 515 -5.30 -30.90 26.45
C LEU A 515 -5.03 -29.39 26.56
N PHE A 516 -3.92 -28.89 26.00
CA PHE A 516 -3.65 -27.44 25.98
C PHE A 516 -4.66 -26.67 25.13
N ALA A 517 -5.06 -27.20 23.98
CA ALA A 517 -6.12 -26.61 23.17
C ALA A 517 -7.42 -26.45 23.98
N LEU A 518 -7.81 -27.49 24.73
CA LEU A 518 -8.98 -27.46 25.61
C LEU A 518 -8.85 -26.40 26.72
N VAL A 519 -7.70 -26.33 27.38
CA VAL A 519 -7.42 -25.34 28.43
C VAL A 519 -7.57 -23.91 27.88
N TYR A 520 -6.99 -23.60 26.72
CA TYR A 520 -7.12 -22.27 26.11
C TYR A 520 -8.54 -21.94 25.64
N LEU A 521 -9.29 -22.95 25.21
CA LEU A 521 -10.69 -22.79 24.82
C LEU A 521 -11.57 -22.47 26.03
N VAL A 522 -11.32 -23.11 27.18
CA VAL A 522 -12.01 -22.80 28.45
C VAL A 522 -11.62 -21.43 29.01
N ILE A 523 -10.35 -21.04 28.89
CA ILE A 523 -9.84 -19.75 29.38
C ILE A 523 -10.37 -18.57 28.55
N SER A 524 -10.63 -18.76 27.25
CA SER A 524 -11.08 -17.65 26.37
C SER A 524 -12.38 -16.99 26.86
N PRO A 525 -13.48 -17.73 27.18
CA PRO A 525 -14.68 -17.16 27.80
C PRO A 525 -14.41 -16.45 29.13
N VAL A 526 -13.49 -16.94 29.96
CA VAL A 526 -13.12 -16.30 31.23
C VAL A 526 -12.55 -14.90 30.97
N PHE A 527 -11.70 -14.74 29.95
CA PHE A 527 -11.17 -13.42 29.57
C PHE A 527 -12.21 -12.49 28.95
N ILE A 528 -13.20 -13.02 28.23
CA ILE A 528 -14.36 -12.23 27.75
C ILE A 528 -15.14 -11.68 28.95
N LEU A 529 -15.43 -12.52 29.95
CA LEU A 529 -16.12 -12.10 31.19
C LEU A 529 -15.34 -11.02 31.96
N LEU A 530 -14.01 -11.03 31.89
CA LEU A 530 -13.14 -10.02 32.49
C LEU A 530 -12.98 -8.74 31.65
N GLN A 531 -13.74 -8.58 30.56
CA GLN A 531 -13.63 -7.45 29.62
C GLN A 531 -12.22 -7.29 29.02
N LYS A 532 -11.50 -8.41 28.82
CA LYS A 532 -10.17 -8.45 28.20
C LYS A 532 -10.25 -9.08 26.81
N GLU A 533 -11.01 -8.45 25.91
CA GLU A 533 -11.30 -8.96 24.56
C GLU A 533 -10.04 -9.35 23.76
N ALA A 534 -9.00 -8.50 23.77
CA ALA A 534 -7.75 -8.78 23.06
C ALA A 534 -7.01 -10.03 23.59
N VAL A 535 -7.10 -10.30 24.90
CA VAL A 535 -6.49 -11.48 25.54
C VAL A 535 -7.32 -12.73 25.23
N ALA A 536 -8.65 -12.59 25.23
CA ALA A 536 -9.57 -13.67 24.88
C ALA A 536 -9.41 -14.14 23.43
N GLU A 537 -9.26 -13.20 22.50
CA GLU A 537 -8.99 -13.47 21.08
C GLU A 537 -7.68 -14.23 20.91
N LYS A 538 -6.61 -13.79 21.56
CA LYS A 538 -5.31 -14.48 21.53
C LYS A 538 -5.36 -15.88 22.13
N SER A 539 -6.08 -16.07 23.24
CA SER A 539 -6.29 -17.40 23.81
C SER A 539 -7.02 -18.31 22.81
N ALA A 540 -8.04 -17.80 22.10
CA ALA A 540 -8.74 -18.56 21.07
C ALA A 540 -7.82 -18.92 19.89
N ILE A 541 -6.97 -18.00 19.41
CA ILE A 541 -5.97 -18.29 18.37
C ILE A 541 -5.03 -19.41 18.82
N TRP A 542 -4.52 -19.36 20.06
CA TRP A 542 -3.66 -20.41 20.60
C TRP A 542 -4.37 -21.75 20.76
N ALA A 543 -5.66 -21.75 21.12
CA ALA A 543 -6.48 -22.96 21.13
C ALA A 543 -6.54 -23.61 19.74
N TYR A 544 -6.85 -22.84 18.69
CA TYR A 544 -6.86 -23.34 17.31
C TYR A 544 -5.49 -23.85 16.86
N MET A 545 -4.43 -23.11 17.16
CA MET A 545 -3.06 -23.46 16.82
C MET A 545 -2.63 -24.79 17.48
N MET A 546 -2.95 -25.00 18.75
CA MET A 546 -2.67 -26.25 19.46
C MET A 546 -3.47 -27.43 18.92
N LEU A 547 -4.71 -27.18 18.48
CA LEU A 547 -5.56 -28.19 17.85
C LEU A 547 -4.97 -28.64 16.50
N VAL A 548 -4.49 -27.70 15.69
CA VAL A 548 -3.77 -27.99 14.43
C VAL A 548 -2.49 -28.79 14.73
N ALA A 549 -1.68 -28.36 15.70
CA ALA A 549 -0.46 -29.07 16.07
C ALA A 549 -0.75 -30.52 16.54
N GLY A 550 -1.74 -30.69 17.41
CA GLY A 550 -2.19 -32.01 17.88
C GLY A 550 -2.72 -32.90 16.76
N THR A 551 -3.42 -32.33 15.77
CA THR A 551 -3.94 -33.08 14.61
C THR A 551 -2.82 -33.55 13.69
N VAL A 552 -1.88 -32.66 13.35
CA VAL A 552 -0.69 -33.01 12.55
C VAL A 552 0.11 -34.10 13.24
N GLN A 553 0.28 -33.97 14.55
CA GLN A 553 0.96 -34.97 15.35
C GLN A 553 0.21 -36.30 15.34
N SER A 554 -1.09 -36.32 15.61
CA SER A 554 -1.90 -37.54 15.62
C SER A 554 -1.83 -38.28 14.28
N ILE A 555 -1.81 -37.56 13.15
CA ILE A 555 -1.59 -38.16 11.82
C ILE A 555 -0.20 -38.81 11.72
N ILE A 556 0.83 -38.17 12.26
CA ILE A 556 2.19 -38.74 12.30
C ILE A 556 2.20 -40.00 13.17
N GLU A 557 1.59 -39.97 14.35
CA GLU A 557 1.50 -41.12 15.27
C GLU A 557 0.73 -42.29 14.64
N MET A 558 -0.35 -42.00 13.89
CA MET A 558 -1.12 -43.02 13.19
C MET A 558 -0.35 -43.65 12.03
N LYS A 559 0.44 -42.85 11.30
CA LYS A 559 1.17 -43.31 10.11
C LYS A 559 2.49 -43.99 10.44
N PHE A 560 3.10 -43.63 11.57
CA PHE A 560 4.39 -44.17 12.01
C PHE A 560 4.21 -44.82 13.36
N ASN A 561 4.34 -46.15 13.41
CA ASN A 561 4.23 -46.91 14.65
C ASN A 561 5.34 -46.47 15.62
N LEU A 562 5.01 -45.56 16.55
CA LEU A 562 5.96 -44.83 17.40
C LEU A 562 6.90 -45.75 18.18
N GLU A 563 6.43 -46.96 18.50
CA GLU A 563 7.20 -48.00 19.20
C GLU A 563 8.42 -48.49 18.40
N THR A 564 8.35 -48.46 17.07
CA THR A 564 9.46 -48.88 16.18
C THR A 564 10.50 -47.78 15.98
N LEU A 565 10.17 -46.52 16.31
CA LEU A 565 11.06 -45.37 16.19
C LEU A 565 11.96 -45.23 17.42
N ARG A 566 12.89 -46.18 17.58
CA ARG A 566 13.81 -46.27 18.73
C ARG A 566 14.72 -45.06 18.90
N SER A 567 14.92 -44.20 17.88
CA SER A 567 15.71 -42.97 18.03
C SER A 567 15.08 -41.74 17.35
N PRO A 568 15.24 -40.52 17.93
CA PRO A 568 14.86 -39.25 17.27
C PRO A 568 15.47 -39.07 15.88
N ARG A 569 16.59 -39.76 15.62
CA ARG A 569 17.28 -39.78 14.32
C ARG A 569 16.43 -40.43 13.23
N GLN A 570 15.70 -41.51 13.54
CA GLN A 570 14.80 -42.18 12.58
C GLN A 570 13.57 -41.32 12.26
N VAL A 571 13.04 -40.63 13.27
CA VAL A 571 11.95 -39.65 13.08
C VAL A 571 12.42 -38.50 12.19
N PHE A 572 13.64 -38.00 12.41
CA PHE A 572 14.25 -36.99 11.54
C PHE A 572 14.57 -37.51 10.14
N GLU A 573 14.97 -38.77 9.97
CA GLU A 573 15.17 -39.37 8.65
C GLU A 573 13.84 -39.43 7.88
N ILE A 574 12.76 -39.86 8.52
CA ILE A 574 11.42 -39.91 7.94
C ILE A 574 10.89 -38.50 7.62
N ILE A 575 11.07 -37.54 8.54
CA ILE A 575 10.69 -36.14 8.30
C ILE A 575 11.59 -35.50 7.22
N SER A 576 12.86 -35.87 7.14
CA SER A 576 13.80 -35.39 6.11
C SER A 576 13.49 -35.92 4.71
N GLN A 577 12.81 -37.08 4.66
CA GLN A 577 12.26 -37.62 3.41
C GLN A 577 11.01 -36.86 2.97
N ASN A 578 10.39 -36.06 3.86
CA ASN A 578 9.23 -35.23 3.54
C ASN A 578 9.67 -33.78 3.23
N PRO A 579 9.70 -33.38 1.93
CA PRO A 579 10.35 -32.14 1.50
C PRO A 579 9.70 -30.87 2.06
N PHE A 580 8.41 -30.94 2.43
CA PHE A 580 7.63 -29.79 2.86
C PHE A 580 7.94 -29.37 4.31
N ILE A 581 8.05 -30.34 5.23
CA ILE A 581 8.35 -30.07 6.64
C ILE A 581 9.82 -29.62 6.79
N MET A 582 10.71 -30.23 6.01
CA MET A 582 12.10 -29.78 5.91
C MET A 582 12.19 -28.33 5.46
N LEU A 583 11.43 -27.91 4.44
CA LEU A 583 11.43 -26.53 3.95
C LEU A 583 11.09 -25.52 5.07
N ILE A 584 10.08 -25.81 5.89
CA ILE A 584 9.63 -24.91 6.96
C ILE A 584 10.67 -24.80 8.09
N ILE A 585 11.22 -25.93 8.56
CA ILE A 585 12.26 -25.96 9.59
C ILE A 585 13.52 -25.23 9.10
N ILE A 586 13.86 -25.41 7.82
CA ILE A 586 14.99 -24.80 7.16
C ILE A 586 14.85 -23.27 7.08
N ILE A 587 13.67 -22.76 6.73
CA ILE A 587 13.40 -21.31 6.65
C ILE A 587 13.61 -20.65 8.02
N ILE A 588 13.10 -21.28 9.08
CA ILE A 588 13.18 -20.74 10.44
C ILE A 588 14.63 -20.74 10.97
N LEU A 589 15.41 -21.80 10.70
CA LEU A 589 16.81 -21.87 11.11
C LEU A 589 17.70 -20.90 10.32
N PHE A 590 17.37 -20.63 9.05
CA PHE A 590 18.12 -19.71 8.20
C PHE A 590 17.95 -18.25 8.65
N VAL A 591 16.71 -17.82 8.91
CA VAL A 591 16.42 -16.46 9.39
C VAL A 591 17.15 -16.20 10.72
N LYS A 592 17.15 -17.17 11.64
CA LYS A 592 17.83 -17.04 12.94
C LYS A 592 19.36 -16.97 12.81
N SER A 593 19.96 -17.80 11.95
CA SER A 593 21.41 -17.82 11.72
C SER A 593 21.94 -16.53 11.09
N ILE A 594 21.19 -15.97 10.14
CA ILE A 594 21.52 -14.69 9.49
C ILE A 594 21.44 -13.53 10.48
N ILE A 595 20.36 -13.43 11.26
CA ILE A 595 20.18 -12.35 12.23
C ILE A 595 21.29 -12.34 13.29
N VAL A 596 21.70 -13.51 13.78
CA VAL A 596 22.77 -13.64 14.78
C VAL A 596 24.13 -13.28 14.20
N LYS A 597 24.46 -13.75 12.97
CA LYS A 597 25.73 -13.41 12.32
C LYS A 597 25.82 -11.93 11.96
N ILE A 598 24.73 -11.34 11.46
CA ILE A 598 24.69 -9.91 11.13
C ILE A 598 24.83 -9.09 12.41
N LYS A 599 24.03 -9.34 13.45
CA LYS A 599 24.13 -8.59 14.71
C LYS A 599 25.53 -8.69 15.33
N LYS A 600 26.13 -9.88 15.37
CA LYS A 600 27.46 -10.09 15.98
C LYS A 600 28.59 -9.41 15.19
N THR A 601 28.50 -9.41 13.86
CA THR A 601 29.54 -8.82 13.00
C THR A 601 29.40 -7.30 12.95
N LEU A 602 28.17 -6.79 12.82
CA LEU A 602 27.88 -5.35 12.79
C LEU A 602 28.20 -4.71 14.15
N PHE A 603 27.84 -5.36 15.27
CA PHE A 603 28.15 -4.87 16.61
C PHE A 603 29.65 -4.80 16.89
N ARG A 604 30.44 -5.79 16.44
CA ARG A 604 31.91 -5.74 16.58
C ARG A 604 32.54 -4.61 15.76
N ILE A 605 32.06 -4.39 14.54
CA ILE A 605 32.59 -3.33 13.66
C ILE A 605 32.21 -1.96 14.24
N ILE A 606 30.96 -1.77 14.64
CA ILE A 606 30.48 -0.52 15.24
C ILE A 606 31.18 -0.25 16.57
N ALA A 607 31.30 -1.24 17.47
CA ALA A 607 31.99 -1.06 18.74
C ALA A 607 33.47 -0.69 18.56
N LYS A 608 34.15 -1.27 17.55
CA LYS A 608 35.55 -0.95 17.24
C LYS A 608 35.70 0.44 16.62
N ILE A 609 34.76 0.85 15.76
CA ILE A 609 34.72 2.20 15.19
C ILE A 609 34.41 3.24 16.26
N ILE A 610 33.37 3.02 17.09
CA ILE A 610 32.99 3.92 18.18
C ILE A 610 34.12 4.03 19.21
N SER A 611 34.75 2.91 19.61
CA SER A 611 35.88 2.94 20.55
C SER A 611 37.07 3.73 20.00
N ASN A 612 37.36 3.62 18.70
CA ASN A 612 38.43 4.38 18.07
C ASN A 612 38.07 5.86 17.92
N ILE A 613 36.82 6.18 17.57
CA ILE A 613 36.31 7.56 17.49
C ILE A 613 36.35 8.20 18.88
N TYR A 614 35.92 7.51 19.93
CA TYR A 614 35.98 8.03 21.30
C TYR A 614 37.41 8.32 21.73
N ARG A 615 38.37 7.41 21.48
CA ARG A 615 39.79 7.67 21.78
C ARG A 615 40.34 8.87 21.01
N CYS A 616 39.95 9.04 19.75
CA CYS A 616 40.36 10.20 18.96
C CYS A 616 39.70 11.50 19.44
N LEU A 617 38.41 11.47 19.80
CA LEU A 617 37.69 12.64 20.32
C LEU A 617 38.21 13.07 21.69
N ASP A 618 38.53 12.13 22.57
CA ASP A 618 39.08 12.37 23.91
C ASP A 618 40.49 12.99 23.84
N LEU A 619 41.29 12.61 22.83
CA LEU A 619 42.59 13.22 22.56
C LEU A 619 42.51 14.62 21.92
N ILE A 620 41.38 14.96 21.30
CA ILE A 620 41.25 16.16 20.45
C ILE A 620 40.43 17.27 21.13
N ILE A 621 39.41 16.92 21.90
CA ILE A 621 38.47 17.86 22.50
C ILE A 621 38.64 17.83 24.01
N ASN A 622 39.50 18.71 24.54
CA ASN A 622 39.43 19.07 25.95
C ASN A 622 38.10 19.83 26.15
N LEU A 623 37.05 19.13 26.59
CA LEU A 623 35.66 19.60 26.63
C LEU A 623 35.40 20.77 27.61
N LYS A 624 36.42 21.24 28.31
CA LYS A 624 36.40 22.45 29.14
C LYS A 624 37.57 23.36 28.73
N PRO A 625 37.48 24.08 27.60
CA PRO A 625 38.49 25.06 27.26
C PRO A 625 38.46 26.15 28.33
N ALA A 626 39.60 26.42 28.97
CA ALA A 626 39.68 27.45 30.00
C ALA A 626 39.52 28.84 29.38
N ASN A 627 40.03 29.00 28.14
CA ASN A 627 40.17 30.29 27.48
C ASN A 627 39.70 30.22 26.01
N PHE A 628 39.28 31.35 25.44
CA PHE A 628 38.79 31.44 24.05
C PHE A 628 39.79 30.90 23.00
N PHE A 629 41.10 31.08 23.22
CA PHE A 629 42.13 30.54 22.34
C PHE A 629 42.16 29.01 22.31
N GLU A 630 41.90 28.34 23.43
CA GLU A 630 41.81 26.87 23.47
C GLU A 630 40.56 26.36 22.76
N LEU A 631 39.45 27.10 22.83
CA LEU A 631 38.24 26.81 22.06
C LEU A 631 38.53 26.90 20.56
N MET A 632 39.16 27.99 20.12
CA MET A 632 39.54 28.20 18.71
C MET A 632 40.51 27.12 18.22
N PHE A 633 41.49 26.73 19.04
CA PHE A 633 42.43 25.66 18.69
C PHE A 633 41.75 24.28 18.63
N SER A 634 40.78 24.02 19.50
CA SER A 634 39.96 22.80 19.48
C SER A 634 39.06 22.75 18.25
N LEU A 635 38.48 23.88 17.83
CA LEU A 635 37.72 23.99 16.57
C LEU A 635 38.60 23.75 15.34
N LEU A 636 39.82 24.32 15.32
CA LEU A 636 40.77 24.09 14.24
C LEU A 636 41.18 22.62 14.15
N LYS A 637 41.46 21.96 15.27
CA LYS A 637 41.74 20.51 15.32
C LYS A 637 40.55 19.68 14.83
N GLY A 638 39.32 20.06 15.20
CA GLY A 638 38.10 19.43 14.69
C GLY A 638 37.97 19.56 13.17
N LEU A 639 38.30 20.72 12.62
CA LEU A 639 38.28 20.95 11.18
C LEU A 639 39.36 20.13 10.46
N VAL A 640 40.58 20.06 11.00
CA VAL A 640 41.66 19.20 10.47
C VAL A 640 41.26 17.72 10.51
N LEU A 641 40.59 17.28 11.58
CA LEU A 641 40.08 15.91 11.69
C LEU A 641 39.03 15.61 10.61
N ILE A 642 38.10 16.53 10.35
CA ILE A 642 37.09 16.37 9.30
C ILE A 642 37.78 16.25 7.93
N VAL A 643 38.75 17.11 7.63
CA VAL A 643 39.53 17.04 6.38
C VAL A 643 40.29 15.72 6.26
N PHE A 644 40.89 15.24 7.35
CA PHE A 644 41.57 13.95 7.41
C PHE A 644 40.60 12.77 7.17
N LEU A 645 39.40 12.81 7.77
CA LEU A 645 38.36 11.80 7.57
C LEU A 645 37.86 11.78 6.12
N MET A 646 37.69 12.95 5.49
CA MET A 646 37.33 13.04 4.07
C MET A 646 38.44 12.46 3.17
N TYR A 647 39.70 12.77 3.46
CA TYR A 647 40.85 12.30 2.67
C TYR A 647 41.07 10.78 2.82
N SER A 648 41.00 10.26 4.05
CA SER A 648 41.10 8.82 4.31
C SER A 648 39.93 8.06 3.68
N GLY A 649 38.72 8.62 3.69
CA GLY A 649 37.57 8.09 2.95
C GLY A 649 37.86 7.92 1.46
N LYS A 650 38.42 8.94 0.81
CA LYS A 650 38.79 8.90 -0.62
C LYS A 650 39.80 7.77 -0.93
N ILE A 651 40.78 7.55 -0.06
CA ILE A 651 41.77 6.46 -0.22
C ILE A 651 41.11 5.08 -0.08
N ILE A 652 40.23 4.91 0.90
CA ILE A 652 39.51 3.66 1.15
C ILE A 652 38.63 3.33 -0.06
N PHE A 653 37.88 4.30 -0.59
CA PHE A 653 37.05 4.11 -1.78
C PHE A 653 37.87 3.73 -3.03
N LYS A 654 39.05 4.35 -3.22
CA LYS A 654 39.94 3.99 -4.33
C LYS A 654 40.42 2.53 -4.24
N LYS A 655 40.82 2.06 -3.04
CA LYS A 655 41.22 0.66 -2.83
C LYS A 655 40.05 -0.31 -3.02
N ALA A 656 38.86 0.04 -2.54
CA ALA A 656 37.66 -0.78 -2.71
C ALA A 656 37.31 -0.98 -4.20
N ASN A 657 37.43 0.08 -5.02
CA ASN A 657 37.20 -0.01 -6.46
C ASN A 657 38.22 -0.92 -7.18
N ILE A 658 39.49 -0.89 -6.79
CA ILE A 658 40.52 -1.79 -7.35
C ILE A 658 40.20 -3.25 -7.01
N MET A 659 39.89 -3.52 -5.73
CA MET A 659 39.54 -4.86 -5.27
C MET A 659 38.26 -5.39 -5.97
N TYR A 660 37.29 -4.52 -6.22
CA TYR A 660 36.09 -4.85 -6.98
C TYR A 660 36.42 -5.22 -8.43
N ALA A 661 37.30 -4.47 -9.09
CA ALA A 661 37.73 -4.76 -10.46
C ALA A 661 38.48 -6.11 -10.57
N GLU A 662 39.36 -6.42 -9.60
CA GLU A 662 40.05 -7.72 -9.54
C GLU A 662 39.08 -8.88 -9.30
N TYR A 663 38.10 -8.70 -8.42
CA TYR A 663 37.04 -9.68 -8.19
C TYR A 663 36.25 -9.97 -9.46
N GLN A 664 35.84 -8.93 -10.20
CA GLN A 664 35.14 -9.09 -11.48
C GLN A 664 35.98 -9.86 -12.51
N LYS A 665 37.29 -9.57 -12.61
CA LYS A 665 38.21 -10.34 -13.47
C LYS A 665 38.24 -11.83 -13.10
N LYS A 666 38.31 -12.15 -11.81
CA LYS A 666 38.31 -13.55 -11.33
C LYS A 666 37.00 -14.27 -11.66
N VAL A 667 35.85 -13.61 -11.45
CA VAL A 667 34.53 -14.17 -11.78
C VAL A 667 34.41 -14.43 -13.29
N ILE A 668 34.89 -13.50 -14.12
CA ILE A 668 34.90 -13.67 -15.58
C ILE A 668 35.80 -14.86 -15.97
N MET A 669 36.98 -15.02 -15.38
CA MET A 669 37.86 -16.16 -15.63
C MET A 669 37.25 -17.50 -15.21
N GLU A 670 36.59 -17.56 -14.04
CA GLU A 670 35.91 -18.78 -13.58
C GLU A 670 34.73 -19.14 -14.49
N ASN A 671 33.94 -18.15 -14.93
CA ASN A 671 32.84 -18.37 -15.86
C ASN A 671 33.36 -18.81 -17.24
N ARG A 672 34.48 -18.24 -17.71
CA ARG A 672 35.18 -18.71 -18.91
C ARG A 672 35.62 -20.17 -18.75
N LYS A 673 36.25 -20.54 -17.63
CA LYS A 673 36.64 -21.95 -17.39
C LYS A 673 35.43 -22.90 -17.38
N LYS A 674 34.31 -22.49 -16.78
CA LYS A 674 33.06 -23.27 -16.76
C LYS A 674 32.46 -23.43 -18.16
N LEU A 675 32.43 -22.35 -18.94
CA LEU A 675 31.97 -22.39 -20.33
C LEU A 675 32.85 -23.30 -21.20
N TYR A 676 34.16 -23.23 -21.04
CA TYR A 676 35.09 -24.10 -21.77
C TYR A 676 34.84 -25.58 -21.44
N THR A 677 34.82 -25.91 -20.14
CA THR A 677 34.56 -27.29 -19.67
C THR A 677 33.17 -27.79 -20.06
N SER A 678 32.14 -26.92 -20.09
CA SER A 678 30.81 -27.29 -20.57
C SER A 678 30.72 -27.56 -22.07
N ARG A 679 31.74 -27.19 -22.86
CA ARG A 679 31.81 -27.46 -24.29
C ARG A 679 32.71 -28.65 -24.62
N GLN A 680 33.50 -29.13 -23.66
CA GLN A 680 34.36 -30.30 -23.84
C GLN A 680 33.50 -31.57 -23.90
N PRO A 681 33.74 -32.46 -24.87
CA PRO A 681 33.07 -33.75 -24.89
C PRO A 681 33.49 -34.55 -23.66
N LYS A 682 32.52 -35.13 -22.96
CA LYS A 682 32.77 -35.91 -21.74
C LYS A 682 32.17 -37.29 -21.89
N ILE A 683 33.02 -38.31 -21.86
CA ILE A 683 32.57 -39.71 -21.83
C ILE A 683 32.25 -40.06 -20.37
N ASN A 684 31.01 -40.47 -20.13
CA ASN A 684 30.54 -40.86 -18.80
C ASN A 684 30.57 -42.39 -18.62
N LEU A 685 30.33 -43.15 -19.69
CA LEU A 685 30.28 -44.61 -19.69
C LEU A 685 30.53 -45.15 -21.10
N ILE A 686 31.28 -46.24 -21.23
CA ILE A 686 31.37 -47.04 -22.45
C ILE A 686 30.84 -48.44 -22.14
N GLU A 687 29.97 -48.96 -23.00
CA GLU A 687 29.38 -50.27 -22.82
C GLU A 687 29.19 -50.96 -24.17
N PRO A 688 29.71 -52.19 -24.38
CA PRO A 688 30.55 -52.93 -23.45
C PRO A 688 32.04 -52.54 -23.44
N THR A 689 32.73 -52.83 -22.33
CA THR A 689 34.20 -52.67 -22.20
C THR A 689 35.00 -53.89 -22.68
N LEU A 690 34.47 -55.11 -22.53
CA LEU A 690 34.96 -56.33 -23.16
C LEU A 690 34.11 -56.58 -24.42
N VAL A 691 34.73 -56.72 -25.59
CA VAL A 691 34.02 -56.80 -26.87
C VAL A 691 34.62 -57.88 -27.77
N TYR A 692 33.77 -58.60 -28.52
CA TYR A 692 34.24 -59.31 -29.70
C TYR A 692 34.16 -58.43 -30.93
N LYS A 693 34.84 -58.83 -32.00
CA LYS A 693 34.67 -58.25 -33.33
C LYS A 693 33.18 -58.29 -33.73
N ALA A 694 32.73 -57.26 -34.45
CA ALA A 694 31.34 -56.97 -34.79
C ALA A 694 30.39 -56.62 -33.63
N THR A 695 30.82 -56.70 -32.37
CA THR A 695 30.01 -56.21 -31.22
C THR A 695 29.82 -54.70 -31.34
N LYS A 696 28.60 -54.21 -31.11
CA LYS A 696 28.32 -52.77 -31.09
C LYS A 696 28.61 -52.19 -29.71
N VAL A 697 29.50 -51.20 -29.70
CA VAL A 697 29.87 -50.42 -28.53
C VAL A 697 29.07 -49.12 -28.50
N ILE A 698 28.53 -48.80 -27.33
CA ILE A 698 27.81 -47.56 -27.05
C ILE A 698 28.65 -46.70 -26.10
N ILE A 699 29.02 -45.51 -26.56
CA ILE A 699 29.63 -44.47 -25.73
C ILE A 699 28.52 -43.54 -25.25
N TYR A 700 28.32 -43.45 -23.94
CA TYR A 700 27.43 -42.50 -23.31
C TYR A 700 28.21 -41.32 -22.75
N GLY A 701 27.70 -40.10 -22.95
CA GLY A 701 28.35 -38.90 -22.43
C GLY A 701 27.57 -37.63 -22.68
N GLU A 702 28.29 -36.52 -22.74
CA GLU A 702 27.74 -35.16 -22.88
C GLU A 702 28.60 -34.34 -23.84
N ASN A 703 27.96 -33.41 -24.56
CA ASN A 703 28.60 -32.44 -25.45
C ASN A 703 29.35 -33.06 -26.64
N PHE A 704 28.96 -34.24 -27.10
CA PHE A 704 29.56 -34.86 -28.28
C PHE A 704 29.27 -34.05 -29.55
N GLY A 705 28.23 -33.22 -29.58
CA GLY A 705 27.79 -32.50 -30.78
C GLY A 705 27.04 -33.40 -31.77
N TRP A 706 26.26 -32.78 -32.65
CA TRP A 706 25.47 -33.47 -33.69
C TRP A 706 26.12 -33.40 -35.08
N ASP A 707 27.03 -32.44 -35.28
CA ASP A 707 27.69 -32.21 -36.57
C ASP A 707 28.98 -33.02 -36.66
N THR A 708 28.90 -34.16 -37.35
CA THR A 708 30.03 -35.08 -37.58
C THR A 708 31.16 -34.44 -38.38
N LYS A 709 30.95 -33.29 -39.04
CA LYS A 709 32.06 -32.57 -39.73
C LYS A 709 33.06 -31.96 -38.74
N ASN A 710 32.61 -31.64 -37.53
CA ASN A 710 33.39 -30.94 -36.52
C ASN A 710 33.74 -31.82 -35.31
N VAL A 711 33.41 -33.10 -35.36
CA VAL A 711 33.59 -34.05 -34.26
C VAL A 711 34.05 -35.40 -34.79
N LYS A 712 35.02 -36.01 -34.12
CA LYS A 712 35.55 -37.34 -34.45
C LYS A 712 35.66 -38.20 -33.21
N ALA A 713 35.23 -39.47 -33.29
CA ALA A 713 35.64 -40.48 -32.32
C ALA A 713 36.89 -41.16 -32.88
N LEU A 714 37.94 -41.21 -32.06
CA LEU A 714 39.21 -41.80 -32.44
C LEU A 714 39.47 -43.03 -31.57
N ILE A 715 39.96 -44.09 -32.19
CA ILE A 715 40.53 -45.25 -31.52
C ILE A 715 41.98 -45.44 -31.94
N ASP A 716 42.90 -45.38 -30.98
CA ASP A 716 44.34 -45.41 -31.24
C ASP A 716 44.77 -44.46 -32.38
N GLY A 717 44.07 -43.32 -32.50
CA GLY A 717 44.31 -42.30 -33.53
C GLY A 717 43.60 -42.50 -34.86
N LYS A 718 42.84 -43.59 -35.07
CA LYS A 718 42.02 -43.83 -36.26
C LYS A 718 40.57 -43.45 -36.03
N GLU A 719 39.93 -42.86 -37.04
CA GLU A 719 38.51 -42.48 -36.97
C GLU A 719 37.60 -43.71 -36.96
N ILE A 720 36.63 -43.70 -36.05
CA ILE A 720 35.63 -44.76 -35.90
C ILE A 720 34.43 -44.43 -36.76
N ASP A 721 33.97 -45.39 -37.58
CA ASP A 721 32.73 -45.25 -38.33
C ASP A 721 31.53 -45.53 -37.42
N ALA A 722 30.78 -44.49 -37.07
CA ALA A 722 29.67 -44.56 -36.13
C ALA A 722 28.35 -44.82 -36.86
N VAL A 723 27.63 -45.85 -36.43
CA VAL A 723 26.27 -46.16 -36.90
C VAL A 723 25.26 -45.14 -36.39
N LEU A 724 25.45 -44.63 -35.17
CA LEU A 724 24.63 -43.57 -34.60
C LEU A 724 25.51 -42.55 -33.89
N TRP A 725 25.31 -41.27 -34.16
CA TRP A 725 25.98 -40.17 -33.47
C TRP A 725 24.96 -39.13 -32.99
N THR A 726 24.95 -38.87 -31.70
CA THR A 726 24.14 -37.83 -31.05
C THR A 726 25.01 -37.11 -30.00
N ASP A 727 24.51 -36.01 -29.44
CA ASP A 727 25.28 -35.20 -28.47
C ASP A 727 25.57 -35.93 -27.14
N SER A 728 24.86 -37.02 -26.86
CA SER A 728 25.04 -37.79 -25.62
C SER A 728 25.36 -39.27 -25.84
N LYS A 729 25.41 -39.71 -27.11
CA LYS A 729 25.50 -41.13 -27.44
C LYS A 729 26.17 -41.35 -28.80
N ILE A 730 27.13 -42.27 -28.85
CA ILE A 730 27.77 -42.76 -30.07
C ILE A 730 27.65 -44.28 -30.09
N ILE A 731 27.20 -44.87 -31.19
CA ILE A 731 27.15 -46.32 -31.39
C ILE A 731 28.01 -46.68 -32.59
N PHE A 732 28.92 -47.64 -32.44
CA PHE A 732 29.73 -48.15 -33.53
C PHE A 732 29.99 -49.66 -33.38
N PRO A 733 30.07 -50.43 -34.47
CA PRO A 733 30.51 -51.82 -34.44
C PRO A 733 32.03 -51.89 -34.34
N VAL A 734 32.55 -52.84 -33.56
CA VAL A 734 33.99 -53.18 -33.56
C VAL A 734 34.35 -53.77 -34.92
N PRO A 735 35.19 -53.12 -35.74
CA PRO A 735 35.60 -53.63 -37.04
C PRO A 735 36.36 -54.96 -36.95
N LEU A 736 36.27 -55.78 -38.01
CA LEU A 736 36.88 -57.12 -38.04
C LEU A 736 38.41 -57.06 -38.08
N GLU A 737 38.95 -55.98 -38.64
CA GLU A 737 40.38 -55.70 -38.79
C GLU A 737 41.07 -55.20 -37.52
N TRP A 738 40.32 -54.92 -36.44
CA TRP A 738 40.95 -54.58 -35.17
C TRP A 738 41.75 -55.77 -34.63
N LYS A 739 42.91 -55.44 -34.06
CA LYS A 739 43.74 -56.43 -33.36
C LYS A 739 43.07 -56.78 -32.04
N ASP A 740 43.37 -57.97 -31.53
CA ASP A 740 42.91 -58.34 -30.20
C ASP A 740 43.78 -57.60 -29.15
N GLY A 741 43.18 -57.22 -28.01
CA GLY A 741 43.86 -56.46 -26.94
C GLY A 741 43.16 -55.15 -26.56
N TYR A 742 43.86 -54.30 -25.80
CA TYR A 742 43.31 -53.03 -25.30
C TYR A 742 43.47 -51.91 -26.33
N HIS A 743 42.41 -51.13 -26.50
CA HIS A 743 42.36 -49.98 -27.40
C HIS A 743 41.84 -48.73 -26.68
N LYS A 744 42.45 -47.58 -26.96
CA LYS A 744 42.07 -46.30 -26.34
C LYS A 744 41.14 -45.51 -27.24
N ILE A 745 39.99 -45.15 -26.71
CA ILE A 745 38.95 -44.37 -27.39
C ILE A 745 38.82 -42.99 -26.75
N TRP A 746 38.79 -41.94 -27.57
CA TRP A 746 38.44 -40.58 -27.12
C TRP A 746 37.67 -39.84 -28.21
N ILE A 747 37.05 -38.71 -27.84
CA ILE A 747 36.29 -37.86 -28.75
C ILE A 747 37.02 -36.54 -28.90
N GLU A 748 37.20 -36.09 -30.14
CA GLU A 748 37.73 -34.77 -30.48
C GLU A 748 36.62 -33.91 -31.10
N LYS A 749 36.49 -32.65 -30.65
CA LYS A 749 35.47 -31.72 -31.12
C LYS A 749 36.08 -30.34 -31.37
N GLN A 750 35.86 -29.78 -32.55
CA GLN A 750 36.20 -28.39 -32.82
C GLN A 750 35.18 -27.46 -32.12
N ILE A 751 35.68 -26.56 -31.27
CA ILE A 751 34.88 -25.54 -30.59
C ILE A 751 35.44 -24.16 -30.89
N ASP A 752 34.55 -23.18 -31.08
CA ASP A 752 34.93 -21.77 -31.11
C ASP A 752 35.15 -21.27 -29.68
N TRP A 753 36.37 -20.83 -29.38
CA TRP A 753 36.79 -20.34 -28.08
C TRP A 753 37.58 -19.04 -28.24
N ASP A 754 37.07 -17.95 -27.67
CA ASP A 754 37.65 -16.60 -27.80
C ASP A 754 37.90 -16.18 -29.27
N GLY A 755 36.99 -16.56 -30.17
CA GLY A 755 37.05 -16.23 -31.60
C GLY A 755 38.08 -17.07 -32.39
N LYS A 756 38.63 -18.13 -31.78
CA LYS A 756 39.54 -19.09 -32.42
C LYS A 756 38.95 -20.49 -32.35
N LYS A 757 39.04 -21.24 -33.46
CA LYS A 757 38.71 -22.67 -33.47
C LYS A 757 39.78 -23.45 -32.71
N THR A 758 39.39 -24.20 -31.69
CA THR A 758 40.26 -25.06 -30.88
C THR A 758 39.68 -26.48 -30.81
N THR A 759 40.53 -27.50 -30.73
CA THR A 759 40.08 -28.89 -30.61
C THR A 759 40.00 -29.28 -29.13
N ALA A 760 38.79 -29.52 -28.63
CA ALA A 760 38.55 -30.10 -27.31
C ALA A 760 38.60 -31.63 -27.39
N LYS A 761 39.27 -32.28 -26.44
CA LYS A 761 39.36 -33.75 -26.34
C LYS A 761 38.69 -34.25 -25.06
N SER A 762 37.99 -35.38 -25.13
CA SER A 762 37.53 -36.09 -23.94
C SER A 762 38.69 -36.80 -23.24
N GLU A 763 38.47 -37.25 -22.01
CA GLU A 763 39.32 -38.29 -21.42
C GLU A 763 39.24 -39.56 -22.27
N ALA A 764 40.37 -40.27 -22.37
CA ALA A 764 40.45 -41.54 -23.09
C ALA A 764 39.90 -42.67 -22.21
N PHE A 765 39.17 -43.59 -22.83
CA PHE A 765 38.67 -44.81 -22.22
C PHE A 765 39.24 -46.02 -22.93
N GLU A 766 39.39 -47.13 -22.21
CA GLU A 766 39.92 -48.37 -22.76
C GLU A 766 38.81 -49.40 -22.94
N ILE A 767 38.84 -50.09 -24.08
CA ILE A 767 38.08 -51.32 -24.32
C ILE A 767 39.04 -52.44 -24.69
N LYS A 768 38.68 -53.69 -24.38
CA LYS A 768 39.48 -54.87 -24.72
C LYS A 768 38.75 -55.72 -25.76
N VAL A 769 39.35 -55.87 -26.93
CA VAL A 769 38.89 -56.74 -28.01
C VAL A 769 39.38 -58.17 -27.74
N LEU A 770 38.44 -59.11 -27.64
CA LEU A 770 38.71 -60.50 -27.32
C LEU A 770 38.99 -61.33 -28.58
N PRO A 771 39.99 -62.23 -28.55
CA PRO A 771 40.27 -63.15 -29.66
C PRO A 771 39.18 -64.23 -29.77
N ILE A 772 38.89 -64.65 -31.00
CA ILE A 772 37.98 -65.79 -31.26
C ILE A 772 38.85 -67.05 -31.37
N THR A 773 38.96 -67.82 -30.30
CA THR A 773 39.88 -68.98 -30.21
C THR A 773 39.21 -70.34 -30.50
N GLY A 774 37.88 -70.37 -30.61
CA GLY A 774 37.11 -71.61 -30.76
C GLY A 774 36.90 -72.41 -29.46
N ASN A 775 37.59 -72.05 -28.38
CA ASN A 775 37.43 -72.62 -27.05
C ASN A 775 36.94 -71.56 -26.07
N TYR A 776 36.24 -71.99 -25.01
CA TYR A 776 35.82 -71.11 -23.93
C TYR A 776 37.02 -70.70 -23.06
N THR A 777 37.24 -69.41 -22.92
CA THR A 777 38.31 -68.77 -22.15
C THR A 777 37.76 -68.04 -20.93
N GLU A 778 38.63 -67.66 -20.00
CA GLU A 778 38.24 -66.86 -18.83
C GLU A 778 37.66 -65.48 -19.23
N ASP A 779 38.22 -64.88 -20.28
CA ASP A 779 37.75 -63.61 -20.85
C ASP A 779 36.31 -63.72 -21.39
N ASP A 780 35.94 -64.88 -21.96
CA ASP A 780 34.56 -65.14 -22.42
C ASP A 780 33.60 -65.15 -21.23
N GLY A 781 34.01 -65.75 -20.11
CA GLY A 781 33.24 -65.72 -18.86
C GLY A 781 33.03 -64.31 -18.33
N LEU A 782 34.07 -63.48 -18.32
CA LEU A 782 33.97 -62.07 -17.91
C LEU A 782 33.06 -61.26 -18.85
N TYR A 783 33.11 -61.52 -20.16
CA TYR A 783 32.20 -60.92 -21.12
C TYR A 783 30.73 -61.23 -20.81
N PHE A 784 30.39 -62.50 -20.53
CA PHE A 784 29.03 -62.89 -20.17
C PHE A 784 28.57 -62.34 -18.82
N GLU A 785 29.45 -62.23 -17.82
CA GLU A 785 29.11 -61.56 -16.56
C GLU A 785 28.88 -60.06 -16.76
N GLN A 786 29.71 -59.40 -17.58
CA GLN A 786 29.50 -57.99 -17.92
C GLN A 786 28.14 -57.80 -18.60
N MET A 787 27.76 -58.71 -19.50
CA MET A 787 26.46 -58.66 -20.22
C MET A 787 25.25 -58.61 -19.29
N LYS A 788 25.30 -59.25 -18.12
CA LYS A 788 24.21 -59.19 -17.12
C LYS A 788 24.04 -57.79 -16.51
N THR A 789 25.11 -57.01 -16.49
CA THR A 789 25.12 -55.64 -15.96
C THR A 789 24.77 -54.58 -17.01
N TRP A 790 24.68 -54.98 -18.28
CA TRP A 790 24.42 -54.05 -19.37
C TRP A 790 23.05 -53.40 -19.26
N ARG A 791 23.00 -52.14 -19.69
CA ARG A 791 21.74 -51.42 -19.88
C ARG A 791 20.88 -52.17 -20.90
N PRO A 792 19.54 -52.13 -20.75
CA PRO A 792 18.63 -52.78 -21.69
C PRO A 792 18.90 -52.41 -23.15
N GLU A 793 19.22 -51.15 -23.41
CA GLU A 793 19.56 -50.66 -24.75
C GLU A 793 20.83 -51.31 -25.34
N THR A 794 21.90 -51.44 -24.55
CA THR A 794 23.14 -52.09 -25.01
C THR A 794 22.89 -53.55 -25.38
N ARG A 795 22.06 -54.24 -24.59
CA ARG A 795 21.62 -55.62 -24.88
C ARG A 795 20.83 -55.68 -26.19
N GLU A 796 19.83 -54.83 -26.34
CA GLU A 796 18.97 -54.78 -27.52
C GLU A 796 19.75 -54.48 -28.81
N VAL A 797 20.64 -53.48 -28.80
CA VAL A 797 21.46 -53.09 -29.97
C VAL A 797 22.38 -54.23 -30.43
N ASN A 798 22.79 -55.09 -29.49
CA ASN A 798 23.59 -56.29 -29.75
C ASN A 798 22.76 -57.58 -29.93
N GLY A 799 21.43 -57.48 -30.01
CA GLY A 799 20.54 -58.61 -30.32
C GLY A 799 20.13 -59.47 -29.13
N TYR A 800 20.40 -59.04 -27.89
CA TYR A 800 19.97 -59.72 -26.67
C TYR A 800 18.66 -59.13 -26.16
N LYS A 801 17.67 -59.98 -25.84
CA LYS A 801 16.38 -59.59 -25.27
C LYS A 801 16.38 -59.71 -23.75
#